data_AF-A0A2E5YRT2-F1
#
_entry.id   AF-A0A2E5YRT2-F1
#
_cell.length_a   1.000
_cell.length_b   1.000
_cell.length_c   1.000
_cell.angle_alpha   90.00
_cell.angle_beta   90.00
_cell.angle_gamma   90.00
#
_symmetry.space_group_name_H-M   'P 1'
#
loop_
_entity.id
_entity.type
_entity.pdbx_description
1 polymer ?
#
loop_
_entity_poly.entity_id
_entity_poly.type
_entity_poly.pdbx_seq_one_letter_code
_entity_poly.pdbx_strand_id
1 'polypeptide(L)'
;MLRFCRTTGAAGFRVGMEALFALAGLLATVPCGRARPGTPRIDRYEFGAGRDAARSPRRFCAEDFARSGADDPAGRPPIGTGTISARAMSNRRECVSAWFVVPLSKAGSIFGSGGSGPARSELKKGRLQKVTRTRSWCRTVLPLSARVPRRFKESGGKRAIRVACFIALPIALASSLSLAESTGRVPANQPAAPAFSDSLRLRLQAALAARGPLYVPRSRHRDPDGSPLYTNRLLLEKSPYLQQHAHNPVNWFPWGPEAFAEARRLDRPVLVSIGYATCHWCHVMEEESFDSVEVAELMNSRFVAIKVDREARPDIDAIYLGALHAMGQRGGWPLNVFMTPEGEPFYGGTYFPPQDGGGRPSFSLVLSEISKNYSENRVEIEQNASLLAAHLKRILEGHVGTESALLGEDSLASAIGHFARVADREWGGVGSGTKFPSSLPIGLLLRESRRTGDEDPLALVKLTLDRMAAGGIHDHLAGGFHRYATDPRWLVPHFEKMLYDNALIAVAYLEAYQATGDARYASVLRGVLDYVLREMTDSGGGFYSATDADSLTPGGESEEGYFFTWTLEEVRSLLGAKGARVPAVFYGLLERGPLEGRNVLHIERSPREAAASLGLTRAAFDLELASARSRLLTARRDRPAPIRDEKILVAWNGLMISAFARASFALDEPRYLTAAVDAADFILGSMLREDRLHRVSLAGEAAGPAFLEDYGFLIAAFIDLYEASGDPRWVESAIRFQAVQEAHYADAVGGGYFRTADDGERLLAREKPISDGALPSGNSVAAANLSKLSAFTGEGAYLERLGLLYSAFADHLERTPSASSELMEVVSDREAGLREVVLVEGPGGENLAAMLAPLRVAFAPNRVLVRTREGALLESLASTLSIVRGKRAIGAKTTAYVCENRVCQFPTNDPAKFREQLLALPAMDEPLAAP
;
A
#
# COMPACT_ATOMS: atom_id res chain seq x y z
N MET A 1 0.38 35.79 5.56
CA MET A 1 0.91 37.08 5.04
C MET A 1 -0.24 37.90 4.41
N LEU A 2 -1.02 38.66 5.19
CA LEU A 2 -2.19 39.40 4.65
C LEU A 2 -2.53 40.68 5.44
N ARG A 3 -1.57 41.61 5.61
CA ARG A 3 -1.86 42.96 6.15
C ARG A 3 -0.84 44.08 5.83
N PHE A 4 -0.19 44.04 4.67
CA PHE A 4 0.63 45.17 4.19
C PHE A 4 0.75 45.17 2.66
N CYS A 5 0.08 46.12 1.98
CA CYS A 5 0.41 46.67 0.65
C CYS A 5 -0.68 47.63 0.15
N ARG A 6 -0.56 48.94 0.43
CA ARG A 6 -1.26 50.03 -0.30
C ARG A 6 -0.48 51.34 -0.20
N THR A 7 0.49 51.52 -1.10
CA THR A 7 1.02 52.82 -1.52
C THR A 7 1.69 52.66 -2.89
N THR A 8 1.30 53.51 -3.85
CA THR A 8 2.07 54.00 -5.03
C THR A 8 3.25 53.17 -5.56
N GLY A 9 3.37 52.87 -6.86
CA GLY A 9 2.72 53.45 -8.04
C GLY A 9 3.75 53.56 -9.19
N ALA A 10 3.40 53.22 -10.42
CA ALA A 10 4.38 52.82 -11.45
C ALA A 10 4.77 53.90 -12.49
N ALA A 11 6.03 53.83 -12.94
CA ALA A 11 6.58 54.23 -14.24
C ALA A 11 8.07 53.79 -14.26
N GLY A 12 8.72 53.33 -15.33
CA GLY A 12 8.42 53.07 -16.75
C GLY A 12 9.77 52.93 -17.50
N PHE A 13 9.94 52.62 -18.79
CA PHE A 13 9.12 52.06 -19.89
C PHE A 13 10.07 51.84 -21.11
N ARG A 14 9.61 51.19 -22.20
CA ARG A 14 10.32 50.95 -23.52
C ARG A 14 11.35 49.80 -23.51
N VAL A 15 11.62 49.09 -24.62
CA VAL A 15 11.24 49.21 -26.06
C VAL A 15 10.75 47.83 -26.57
N GLY A 16 9.84 47.64 -27.54
CA GLY A 16 8.92 48.56 -28.25
C GLY A 16 8.52 48.09 -29.68
N MET A 17 7.22 48.17 -30.01
CA MET A 17 6.57 48.03 -31.35
C MET A 17 6.64 46.64 -32.07
N GLU A 18 5.79 46.29 -33.06
CA GLU A 18 4.35 46.48 -33.40
C GLU A 18 4.14 46.31 -34.93
N ALA A 19 3.27 45.37 -35.35
CA ALA A 19 2.55 45.25 -36.64
C ALA A 19 1.87 43.86 -36.66
N LEU A 20 0.67 43.61 -37.22
CA LEU A 20 -0.18 44.34 -38.18
C LEU A 20 -1.69 44.23 -37.80
N PHE A 21 -2.60 44.70 -38.65
CA PHE A 21 -4.00 45.09 -38.28
C PHE A 21 -5.11 44.35 -39.07
N ALA A 22 -6.38 44.61 -38.67
CA ALA A 22 -7.66 44.40 -39.39
C ALA A 22 -8.30 42.98 -39.36
N LEU A 23 -9.64 42.81 -39.42
CA LEU A 23 -10.78 43.74 -39.61
C LEU A 23 -12.03 43.36 -38.75
N ALA A 24 -13.04 44.24 -38.71
CA ALA A 24 -14.32 44.22 -37.96
C ALA A 24 -15.31 43.06 -38.30
N GLY A 25 -16.42 42.83 -37.57
CA GLY A 25 -16.94 43.46 -36.33
C GLY A 25 -18.49 43.61 -36.31
N LEU A 26 -19.03 44.32 -35.28
CA LEU A 26 -20.47 44.61 -35.02
C LEU A 26 -21.31 43.41 -34.48
N LEU A 27 -22.29 43.56 -33.56
CA LEU A 27 -22.83 44.73 -32.86
C LEU A 27 -23.34 44.39 -31.42
N ALA A 28 -23.55 45.42 -30.60
CA ALA A 28 -23.75 45.37 -29.15
C ALA A 28 -25.19 45.12 -28.66
N THR A 29 -25.35 44.77 -27.37
CA THR A 29 -26.21 45.51 -26.41
C THR A 29 -25.87 45.18 -24.94
N VAL A 30 -26.22 46.10 -24.03
CA VAL A 30 -26.02 46.09 -22.56
C VAL A 30 -27.23 46.88 -21.99
N PRO A 31 -27.97 46.42 -20.95
CA PRO A 31 -27.65 46.85 -19.58
C PRO A 31 -28.04 45.97 -18.37
N CYS A 32 -27.21 46.08 -17.34
CA CYS A 32 -27.48 46.19 -15.88
C CYS A 32 -28.76 45.64 -15.21
N GLY A 33 -28.55 44.90 -14.12
CA GLY A 33 -29.49 44.78 -12.99
C GLY A 33 -28.78 44.46 -11.66
N ARG A 34 -28.89 45.33 -10.65
CA ARG A 34 -28.37 45.09 -9.27
C ARG A 34 -29.53 44.83 -8.31
N ALA A 35 -29.44 43.80 -7.46
CA ALA A 35 -29.87 43.86 -6.04
C ALA A 35 -29.50 42.62 -5.20
N ARG A 36 -29.13 42.88 -3.94
CA ARG A 36 -29.35 42.08 -2.72
C ARG A 36 -29.88 43.09 -1.66
N PRO A 37 -30.42 42.70 -0.48
CA PRO A 37 -30.67 41.36 0.07
C PRO A 37 -32.13 41.13 0.51
N GLY A 38 -32.44 39.95 1.07
CA GLY A 38 -33.69 39.74 1.81
C GLY A 38 -33.86 38.33 2.39
N THR A 39 -33.82 38.19 3.72
CA THR A 39 -34.29 37.01 4.47
C THR A 39 -35.64 37.30 5.09
N PRO A 40 -36.52 36.30 5.23
CA PRO A 40 -37.04 36.05 6.58
C PRO A 40 -37.15 34.56 6.97
N ARG A 41 -37.60 34.39 8.23
CA ARG A 41 -37.95 33.17 8.98
C ARG A 41 -38.97 32.28 8.23
N ILE A 42 -38.95 30.96 8.35
CA ILE A 42 -39.26 30.10 9.52
C ILE A 42 -40.69 30.36 10.06
N ASP A 43 -41.56 29.37 9.86
CA ASP A 43 -42.84 29.21 10.56
C ASP A 43 -42.95 27.81 11.19
N ARG A 44 -43.86 27.65 12.15
CA ARG A 44 -44.16 26.41 12.88
C ARG A 44 -45.66 26.09 12.81
N TYR A 45 -46.01 24.82 12.59
CA TYR A 45 -47.20 24.15 13.15
C TYR A 45 -46.79 22.66 13.33
N GLU A 46 -46.74 22.06 14.52
CA GLU A 46 -47.79 21.70 15.50
C GLU A 46 -48.46 20.32 15.22
N PHE A 47 -49.12 19.75 16.23
CA PHE A 47 -49.11 18.29 16.48
C PHE A 47 -50.46 17.74 16.98
N GLY A 48 -50.90 16.60 16.43
CA GLY A 48 -51.97 15.73 16.98
C GLY A 48 -53.42 16.07 16.57
N ALA A 49 -54.43 15.21 16.79
CA ALA A 49 -54.40 13.80 17.24
C ALA A 49 -55.76 13.08 17.00
N GLY A 50 -55.74 11.73 16.88
CA GLY A 50 -56.93 10.84 16.83
C GLY A 50 -56.64 9.58 16.01
N ARG A 51 -56.52 8.37 16.59
CA ARG A 51 -57.56 7.45 17.14
C ARG A 51 -58.38 6.72 16.04
N ASP A 52 -58.60 5.39 16.10
CA ASP A 52 -58.18 4.37 17.08
C ASP A 52 -58.30 2.93 16.53
N ALA A 53 -57.75 1.93 17.28
CA ALA A 53 -58.06 0.48 17.25
C ALA A 53 -57.71 -0.37 15.99
N ALA A 54 -57.44 -1.69 16.07
CA ALA A 54 -56.99 -2.56 17.19
C ALA A 54 -56.55 -3.97 16.67
N ARG A 55 -56.00 -4.80 17.58
CA ARG A 55 -55.75 -6.26 17.53
C ARG A 55 -54.40 -6.79 16.99
N SER A 56 -53.47 -6.92 17.92
CA SER A 56 -52.69 -8.17 18.16
C SER A 56 -53.24 -8.82 19.46
N PRO A 57 -52.66 -9.87 20.11
CA PRO A 57 -51.47 -10.66 19.78
C PRO A 57 -51.64 -12.19 19.94
N ARG A 58 -50.55 -12.96 19.75
CA ARG A 58 -50.11 -14.01 20.69
C ARG A 58 -48.60 -14.29 20.56
N ARG A 59 -48.01 -14.78 21.66
CA ARG A 59 -46.60 -15.22 21.88
C ARG A 59 -46.66 -16.54 22.70
N PHE A 60 -45.51 -17.03 23.16
CA PHE A 60 -45.23 -18.28 23.93
C PHE A 60 -45.07 -19.54 23.05
N CYS A 61 -44.16 -20.47 23.34
CA CYS A 61 -42.88 -20.41 24.09
C CYS A 61 -42.00 -21.64 23.72
N ALA A 62 -40.80 -21.79 24.32
CA ALA A 62 -39.90 -22.93 24.11
C ALA A 62 -40.19 -24.11 25.09
N GLU A 63 -39.74 -25.33 24.75
CA GLU A 63 -38.90 -26.25 25.58
C GLU A 63 -38.88 -27.72 25.07
N ASP A 64 -37.70 -28.17 24.63
CA ASP A 64 -36.96 -29.39 25.03
C ASP A 64 -37.42 -30.88 24.87
N PHE A 65 -36.37 -31.74 24.73
CA PHE A 65 -36.24 -33.20 25.00
C PHE A 65 -36.88 -34.33 24.11
N ALA A 66 -36.11 -34.78 23.11
CA ALA A 66 -35.47 -36.11 22.97
C ALA A 66 -36.23 -37.47 22.67
N ARG A 67 -35.54 -38.28 21.82
CA ARG A 67 -35.46 -39.76 21.67
C ARG A 67 -36.42 -40.57 20.74
N SER A 68 -35.77 -41.42 19.91
CA SER A 68 -36.21 -42.70 19.27
C SER A 68 -37.38 -42.67 18.26
N GLY A 69 -37.38 -43.50 17.19
CA GLY A 69 -36.39 -44.49 16.75
C GLY A 69 -36.74 -45.15 15.40
N ALA A 70 -35.88 -46.08 14.96
CA ALA A 70 -35.86 -46.91 13.73
C ALA A 70 -37.16 -47.15 12.92
N ASP A 71 -37.04 -47.18 11.58
CA ASP A 71 -37.04 -48.45 10.82
C ASP A 71 -36.60 -48.28 9.33
N ASP A 72 -36.02 -49.34 8.76
CA ASP A 72 -35.68 -49.59 7.34
C ASP A 72 -35.88 -51.10 7.09
N PRO A 73 -36.39 -51.53 5.91
CA PRO A 73 -35.56 -52.50 5.17
C PRO A 73 -35.68 -52.53 3.62
N ALA A 74 -34.50 -52.67 2.99
CA ALA A 74 -34.19 -53.52 1.82
C ALA A 74 -34.61 -53.05 0.39
N GLY A 75 -33.86 -53.42 -0.68
CA GLY A 75 -32.65 -54.26 -0.72
C GLY A 75 -31.94 -54.38 -2.08
N ARG A 76 -30.81 -55.11 -2.09
CA ARG A 76 -29.97 -55.56 -3.25
C ARG A 76 -30.33 -57.03 -3.61
N PRO A 77 -29.53 -57.91 -4.31
CA PRO A 77 -28.24 -57.82 -5.08
C PRO A 77 -28.33 -58.62 -6.42
N PRO A 78 -27.31 -59.37 -6.95
CA PRO A 78 -25.82 -59.26 -7.00
C PRO A 78 -25.37 -58.79 -8.43
N ILE A 79 -24.32 -59.18 -9.20
CA ILE A 79 -23.17 -60.14 -9.29
C ILE A 79 -22.06 -59.39 -10.10
N GLY A 80 -20.73 -59.62 -10.10
CA GLY A 80 -19.78 -60.54 -9.41
C GLY A 80 -18.50 -60.77 -10.26
N THR A 81 -17.58 -61.64 -9.80
CA THR A 81 -16.29 -62.14 -10.40
C THR A 81 -15.18 -61.12 -10.80
N GLY A 82 -13.87 -61.37 -10.59
CA GLY A 82 -13.21 -62.19 -9.55
C GLY A 82 -11.85 -62.84 -9.90
N THR A 83 -10.77 -62.49 -9.18
CA THR A 83 -9.64 -63.34 -8.65
C THR A 83 -8.60 -62.38 -8.01
N ILE A 84 -8.10 -62.51 -6.76
CA ILE A 84 -7.36 -63.59 -6.05
C ILE A 84 -5.90 -63.66 -6.56
N SER A 85 -4.85 -63.61 -5.72
CA SER A 85 -4.70 -64.16 -4.35
C SER A 85 -4.27 -63.14 -3.26
N ALA A 86 -3.92 -63.61 -2.05
CA ALA A 86 -3.69 -62.84 -0.83
C ALA A 86 -2.78 -63.57 0.20
N ARG A 87 -2.16 -62.83 1.14
CA ARG A 87 -1.70 -63.18 2.54
C ARG A 87 -0.62 -62.18 3.05
N ALA A 88 -0.52 -61.81 4.33
CA ALA A 88 -1.48 -61.87 5.46
C ALA A 88 -1.02 -61.01 6.66
N MET A 89 -1.98 -60.38 7.38
CA MET A 89 -2.07 -60.15 8.85
C MET A 89 -0.88 -59.55 9.64
N SER A 90 -1.04 -58.70 10.67
CA SER A 90 -2.17 -57.92 11.26
C SER A 90 -1.56 -57.00 12.38
N ASN A 91 -2.24 -56.22 13.25
CA ASN A 91 -3.66 -56.10 13.62
C ASN A 91 -3.95 -54.77 14.38
N ARG A 92 -5.24 -54.40 14.47
CA ARG A 92 -5.88 -53.43 15.40
C ARG A 92 -5.48 -51.93 15.36
N ARG A 93 -6.39 -51.13 15.94
CA ARG A 93 -6.42 -49.67 16.07
C ARG A 93 -6.19 -49.29 17.54
N GLU A 94 -5.76 -48.05 17.83
CA GLU A 94 -6.61 -47.03 18.50
C GLU A 94 -5.90 -45.67 18.59
N CYS A 95 -6.66 -44.61 18.89
CA CYS A 95 -6.17 -43.25 19.09
C CYS A 95 -5.89 -42.99 20.58
N VAL A 96 -5.06 -41.98 20.91
CA VAL A 96 -5.23 -40.97 21.99
C VAL A 96 -3.97 -40.08 22.07
N SER A 97 -4.06 -38.97 22.81
CA SER A 97 -3.18 -37.78 22.77
C SER A 97 -2.20 -37.63 23.95
N ALA A 98 -1.41 -36.54 23.89
CA ALA A 98 -0.71 -35.85 25.00
C ALA A 98 0.62 -36.46 25.50
N TRP A 99 1.10 -35.93 26.64
CA TRP A 99 2.47 -36.02 27.22
C TRP A 99 3.49 -35.13 26.47
N PHE A 100 3.93 -33.94 26.94
CA PHE A 100 4.31 -33.44 28.28
C PHE A 100 5.63 -34.03 28.81
N VAL A 101 6.59 -33.13 29.15
CA VAL A 101 8.00 -33.46 29.42
C VAL A 101 8.34 -33.36 30.91
N VAL A 102 8.95 -34.41 31.47
CA VAL A 102 9.70 -34.42 32.74
C VAL A 102 10.79 -35.53 32.69
N PRO A 103 11.80 -35.59 33.58
CA PRO A 103 13.19 -35.54 33.10
C PRO A 103 14.04 -36.78 33.45
N LEU A 104 15.29 -36.79 32.96
CA LEU A 104 16.32 -37.74 33.35
C LEU A 104 17.44 -37.10 34.20
N SER A 105 17.99 -37.92 35.09
CA SER A 105 19.25 -37.72 35.83
C SER A 105 20.05 -39.05 35.74
N LYS A 106 21.33 -39.19 36.12
CA LYS A 106 22.14 -38.47 37.12
C LYS A 106 23.63 -38.81 36.97
N ALA A 107 24.49 -38.06 37.69
CA ALA A 107 25.94 -38.28 37.92
C ALA A 107 26.87 -38.08 36.71
N GLY A 108 28.09 -37.53 36.85
CA GLY A 108 28.82 -36.95 38.00
C GLY A 108 30.18 -36.37 37.52
N SER A 109 31.05 -35.72 38.31
CA SER A 109 31.03 -35.25 39.71
C SER A 109 32.33 -34.45 40.02
N ILE A 110 32.37 -33.65 41.11
CA ILE A 110 33.60 -33.06 41.77
C ILE A 110 34.25 -31.88 40.98
N PHE A 111 34.80 -30.78 41.54
CA PHE A 111 35.14 -30.35 42.92
C PHE A 111 34.87 -28.83 43.13
N GLY A 112 34.57 -28.43 44.39
CA GLY A 112 35.03 -27.16 45.00
C GLY A 112 34.30 -25.85 44.64
N SER A 113 33.80 -24.95 45.51
CA SER A 113 33.59 -24.80 46.97
C SER A 113 33.90 -23.35 47.34
N GLY A 114 32.90 -22.58 47.78
CA GLY A 114 33.10 -21.22 48.28
C GLY A 114 31.79 -20.43 48.35
N GLY A 115 31.36 -20.03 49.55
CA GLY A 115 30.15 -19.23 49.70
C GLY A 115 29.82 -18.87 51.15
N SER A 116 29.14 -17.74 51.31
CA SER A 116 28.47 -17.32 52.55
C SER A 116 27.53 -16.12 52.27
N GLY A 117 26.41 -16.08 52.99
CA GLY A 117 25.68 -14.85 53.30
C GLY A 117 25.42 -14.82 54.82
N PRO A 118 24.33 -14.21 55.32
CA PRO A 118 23.59 -13.07 54.81
C PRO A 118 23.20 -12.04 55.93
N ALA A 119 22.42 -11.01 55.55
CA ALA A 119 21.40 -10.29 56.35
C ALA A 119 21.78 -9.17 57.38
N ARG A 120 20.98 -8.07 57.32
CA ARG A 120 20.39 -7.22 58.42
C ARG A 120 21.35 -6.43 59.36
N SER A 121 21.01 -5.27 59.96
CA SER A 121 19.89 -4.30 59.84
C SER A 121 20.11 -3.04 60.73
N GLU A 122 19.26 -1.99 60.60
CA GLU A 122 19.01 -0.89 61.60
C GLU A 122 20.08 0.23 61.77
N LEU A 123 19.81 1.50 62.20
CA LEU A 123 18.59 2.34 62.33
C LEU A 123 18.89 3.87 62.55
N LYS A 124 17.85 4.72 62.34
CA LYS A 124 17.50 6.01 63.04
C LYS A 124 18.35 7.31 62.93
N LYS A 125 17.77 8.32 62.24
CA LYS A 125 17.45 9.75 62.64
C LYS A 125 17.45 10.65 61.36
N GLY A 126 16.67 11.74 61.21
CA GLY A 126 15.68 12.42 62.06
C GLY A 126 14.41 12.84 61.28
N ARG A 127 13.70 13.92 61.66
CA ARG A 127 12.30 14.21 61.25
C ARG A 127 12.05 15.70 60.92
N LEU A 128 10.98 15.98 60.15
CA LEU A 128 10.37 17.31 59.84
C LEU A 128 11.17 18.15 58.81
N GLN A 129 10.59 19.10 58.05
CA GLN A 129 9.26 19.74 58.13
C GLN A 129 8.70 20.10 56.72
N LYS A 130 7.40 20.44 56.62
CA LYS A 130 6.76 20.99 55.40
C LYS A 130 7.04 22.50 55.26
N VAL A 131 6.97 23.05 54.04
CA VAL A 131 6.26 24.32 53.73
C VAL A 131 5.96 24.47 52.23
N THR A 132 4.91 25.22 51.90
CA THR A 132 4.34 25.46 50.56
C THR A 132 5.00 26.58 49.75
N ARG A 133 4.95 26.52 48.42
CA ARG A 133 5.11 27.70 47.54
C ARG A 133 3.74 28.32 47.21
N THR A 134 3.61 29.65 47.35
CA THR A 134 2.39 30.39 46.97
C THR A 134 2.67 31.80 46.41
N ARG A 135 2.17 32.02 45.19
CA ARG A 135 1.57 33.24 44.61
C ARG A 135 2.39 34.52 44.32
N SER A 136 2.01 35.06 43.14
CA SER A 136 1.84 36.48 42.75
C SER A 136 3.03 37.42 42.60
N TRP A 137 3.04 38.12 41.46
CA TRP A 137 3.30 39.57 41.33
C TRP A 137 2.28 40.20 40.38
N CYS A 138 2.17 41.55 40.35
CA CYS A 138 1.02 42.27 39.79
C CYS A 138 1.39 43.37 38.75
N ARG A 139 0.37 44.07 38.22
CA ARG A 139 0.43 45.11 37.16
C ARG A 139 1.06 46.46 37.62
N THR A 140 1.59 47.29 36.69
CA THR A 140 1.46 48.78 36.57
C THR A 140 2.34 49.32 35.39
N VAL A 141 2.22 50.58 34.90
CA VAL A 141 1.27 51.01 33.83
C VAL A 141 1.63 52.40 33.22
N LEU A 142 1.66 52.51 31.86
CA LEU A 142 1.60 53.77 31.02
C LEU A 142 2.77 54.81 31.16
N PRO A 143 2.82 55.96 30.41
CA PRO A 143 2.73 56.18 28.94
C PRO A 143 3.75 57.24 28.35
N LEU A 144 3.50 57.72 27.09
CA LEU A 144 4.03 58.92 26.37
C LEU A 144 5.41 58.78 25.66
N SER A 145 5.58 58.98 24.33
CA SER A 145 5.52 60.19 23.46
C SER A 145 6.94 60.80 23.19
N ALA A 146 7.33 61.43 22.06
CA ALA A 146 6.65 61.77 20.79
C ALA A 146 7.64 62.17 19.63
N ARG A 147 7.13 62.25 18.39
CA ARG A 147 7.55 63.07 17.22
C ARG A 147 8.91 62.83 16.51
N VAL A 148 8.88 63.01 15.18
CA VAL A 148 10.02 63.09 14.23
C VAL A 148 9.84 64.35 13.34
N PRO A 149 10.90 65.15 13.05
CA PRO A 149 10.85 66.32 12.15
C PRO A 149 11.03 65.96 10.65
N ARG A 150 10.92 66.94 9.73
CA ARG A 150 10.61 66.69 8.29
C ARG A 150 11.17 67.78 7.34
N ARG A 151 11.51 67.41 6.08
CA ARG A 151 12.00 68.26 4.95
C ARG A 151 13.45 68.77 5.12
N PHE A 152 14.23 69.21 4.12
CA PHE A 152 14.05 69.56 2.67
C PHE A 152 14.86 68.57 1.76
N LYS A 153 14.87 68.49 0.40
CA LYS A 153 14.27 69.19 -0.79
C LYS A 153 15.34 69.90 -1.69
N GLU A 154 15.34 69.58 -3.01
CA GLU A 154 16.04 70.27 -4.15
C GLU A 154 17.59 70.19 -4.22
N SER A 155 18.30 70.27 -5.37
CA SER A 155 17.93 70.32 -6.82
C SER A 155 19.12 69.99 -7.77
N GLY A 156 18.84 69.65 -9.05
CA GLY A 156 19.79 69.72 -10.20
C GLY A 156 20.87 68.62 -10.33
N GLY A 157 21.49 68.36 -11.50
CA GLY A 157 21.15 68.82 -12.86
C GLY A 157 22.17 68.54 -14.00
N LYS A 158 22.00 67.43 -14.74
CA LYS A 158 22.43 67.16 -16.16
C LYS A 158 23.93 67.08 -16.59
N ARG A 159 24.19 66.10 -17.47
CA ARG A 159 25.21 65.99 -18.57
C ARG A 159 26.68 65.60 -18.28
N ALA A 160 26.90 64.28 -18.39
CA ALA A 160 27.97 63.54 -19.10
C ALA A 160 29.15 64.27 -19.80
N ILE A 161 30.34 63.63 -19.70
CA ILE A 161 31.29 63.35 -20.80
C ILE A 161 32.16 62.12 -20.43
N ARG A 162 32.84 61.48 -21.41
CA ARG A 162 33.66 60.26 -21.25
C ARG A 162 35.13 60.56 -20.89
N VAL A 163 35.81 59.67 -20.16
CA VAL A 163 37.00 58.87 -20.58
C VAL A 163 37.82 58.36 -19.37
N ALA A 164 37.87 57.02 -19.25
CA ALA A 164 38.95 56.14 -18.76
C ALA A 164 39.63 56.26 -17.37
N CYS A 165 40.12 55.07 -16.95
CA CYS A 165 41.25 54.77 -16.05
C CYS A 165 41.11 54.87 -14.52
N PHE A 166 41.48 53.75 -13.87
CA PHE A 166 41.92 53.52 -12.47
C PHE A 166 41.42 54.53 -11.40
N ILE A 167 40.64 54.14 -10.39
CA ILE A 167 40.87 53.02 -9.46
C ILE A 167 39.51 52.46 -8.94
N ALA A 168 39.23 51.15 -9.08
CA ALA A 168 38.15 50.45 -8.34
C ALA A 168 38.17 48.89 -8.43
N LEU A 169 39.33 48.25 -8.63
CA LEU A 169 39.40 46.77 -8.78
C LEU A 169 40.29 46.09 -7.73
N PRO A 170 39.93 46.17 -6.44
CA PRO A 170 40.09 44.99 -5.59
C PRO A 170 38.97 44.80 -4.53
N ILE A 171 37.75 45.32 -4.74
CA ILE A 171 36.65 45.16 -3.76
C ILE A 171 35.54 44.23 -4.28
N ALA A 172 35.16 44.31 -5.56
CA ALA A 172 34.06 43.52 -6.11
C ALA A 172 34.30 41.99 -6.08
N LEU A 173 35.54 41.51 -6.19
CA LEU A 173 35.86 40.08 -6.04
C LEU A 173 35.85 39.61 -4.57
N ALA A 174 36.15 40.48 -3.61
CA ALA A 174 36.14 40.13 -2.19
C ALA A 174 34.69 39.88 -1.71
N SER A 175 33.75 40.73 -2.12
CA SER A 175 32.33 40.60 -1.77
C SER A 175 31.65 39.37 -2.37
N SER A 176 32.16 38.80 -3.47
CA SER A 176 31.67 37.55 -4.07
C SER A 176 32.35 36.28 -3.54
N LEU A 177 33.49 36.41 -2.83
CA LEU A 177 34.17 35.29 -2.18
C LEU A 177 33.84 35.19 -0.67
N SER A 178 33.49 36.29 -0.02
CA SER A 178 33.19 36.37 1.42
C SER A 178 31.77 35.89 1.82
N LEU A 179 31.08 35.15 0.95
CA LEU A 179 29.75 34.56 1.22
C LEU A 179 29.72 33.03 0.99
N ALA A 180 30.90 32.42 0.84
CA ALA A 180 31.09 30.98 0.63
C ALA A 180 31.73 30.25 1.83
N GLU A 181 32.02 30.95 2.94
CA GLU A 181 32.62 30.36 4.15
C GLU A 181 31.57 29.87 5.17
N SER A 182 30.45 29.31 4.71
CA SER A 182 29.52 28.55 5.55
C SER A 182 30.06 27.13 5.82
N THR A 183 31.17 27.06 6.58
CA THR A 183 31.69 25.87 7.28
C THR A 183 31.47 24.52 6.58
N GLY A 184 31.91 24.40 5.33
CA GLY A 184 31.86 23.16 4.54
C GLY A 184 32.85 22.09 5.01
N ARG A 185 32.75 21.69 6.28
CA ARG A 185 33.64 20.72 6.94
C ARG A 185 33.69 19.43 6.12
N VAL A 186 34.90 18.95 5.85
CA VAL A 186 35.12 17.67 5.18
C VAL A 186 34.49 16.56 6.05
N PRO A 187 33.55 15.76 5.53
CA PRO A 187 33.06 14.60 6.27
C PRO A 187 34.20 13.63 6.55
N ALA A 188 34.24 13.06 7.75
CA ALA A 188 35.25 12.04 8.05
C ALA A 188 35.03 10.80 7.16
N ASN A 189 36.13 10.19 6.72
CA ASN A 189 36.05 8.84 6.17
C ASN A 189 35.48 7.91 7.24
N GLN A 190 34.68 6.93 6.83
CA GLN A 190 34.17 5.90 7.71
C GLN A 190 35.31 5.09 8.38
N PRO A 191 35.10 4.62 9.61
CA PRO A 191 36.11 3.85 10.33
C PRO A 191 36.47 2.57 9.56
N ALA A 192 37.76 2.26 9.48
CA ALA A 192 38.36 1.18 8.67
C ALA A 192 38.05 1.19 7.14
N ALA A 193 37.45 2.24 6.59
CA ALA A 193 37.16 2.34 5.16
C ALA A 193 38.32 2.95 4.33
N PRO A 194 38.43 2.64 3.03
CA PRO A 194 39.29 3.38 2.10
C PRO A 194 38.90 4.86 2.03
N ALA A 195 39.90 5.75 1.92
CA ALA A 195 39.65 7.19 1.84
C ALA A 195 38.89 7.58 0.56
N PHE A 196 37.92 8.50 0.68
CA PHE A 196 37.19 9.01 -0.48
C PHE A 196 38.11 9.76 -1.46
N SER A 197 37.89 9.54 -2.76
CA SER A 197 38.46 10.40 -3.81
C SER A 197 37.97 11.85 -3.65
N ASP A 198 38.79 12.82 -4.06
CA ASP A 198 38.47 14.24 -3.85
C ASP A 198 37.16 14.65 -4.58
N SER A 199 36.86 14.02 -5.72
CA SER A 199 35.59 14.18 -6.45
C SER A 199 34.37 13.70 -5.65
N LEU A 200 34.46 12.55 -4.97
CA LEU A 200 33.37 12.08 -4.10
C LEU A 200 33.25 12.99 -2.86
N ARG A 201 34.37 13.36 -2.24
CA ARG A 201 34.41 14.24 -1.07
C ARG A 201 33.74 15.58 -1.34
N LEU A 202 34.07 16.22 -2.47
CA LEU A 202 33.46 17.48 -2.91
C LEU A 202 31.95 17.34 -3.19
N ARG A 203 31.50 16.24 -3.81
CA ARG A 203 30.06 15.95 -3.98
C ARG A 203 29.33 15.82 -2.64
N LEU A 204 29.91 15.10 -1.68
CA LEU A 204 29.33 14.93 -0.34
C LEU A 204 29.30 16.25 0.45
N GLN A 205 30.35 17.06 0.37
CA GLN A 205 30.37 18.41 0.97
C GLN A 205 29.27 19.31 0.37
N ALA A 206 29.11 19.31 -0.96
CA ALA A 206 28.09 20.09 -1.64
C ALA A 206 26.67 19.62 -1.28
N ALA A 207 26.44 18.31 -1.25
CA ALA A 207 25.14 17.73 -0.85
C ALA A 207 24.80 18.02 0.62
N LEU A 208 25.77 17.94 1.53
CA LEU A 208 25.57 18.26 2.95
C LEU A 208 25.28 19.75 3.15
N ALA A 209 26.01 20.64 2.47
CA ALA A 209 25.73 22.08 2.51
C ALA A 209 24.34 22.42 1.95
N ALA A 210 23.89 21.72 0.89
CA ALA A 210 22.56 21.90 0.30
C ALA A 210 21.40 21.47 1.22
N ARG A 211 21.65 20.68 2.28
CA ARG A 211 20.65 20.37 3.31
C ARG A 211 20.28 21.57 4.20
N GLY A 212 21.17 22.56 4.31
CA GLY A 212 20.94 23.78 5.08
C GLY A 212 20.98 23.62 6.61
N PRO A 213 20.92 24.73 7.36
CA PRO A 213 21.23 24.77 8.80
C PRO A 213 20.13 24.22 9.72
N LEU A 214 19.02 23.73 9.16
CA LEU A 214 17.93 23.06 9.91
C LEU A 214 17.96 21.54 9.74
N TYR A 215 18.95 20.99 9.03
CA TYR A 215 19.08 19.56 8.83
C TYR A 215 19.56 18.85 10.09
N VAL A 216 18.87 17.79 10.48
CA VAL A 216 19.18 16.95 11.64
C VAL A 216 19.59 15.56 11.11
N PRO A 217 20.86 15.16 11.21
CA PRO A 217 21.30 13.85 10.70
C PRO A 217 20.68 12.68 11.46
N ARG A 218 20.19 11.65 10.75
CA ARG A 218 19.81 10.36 11.35
C ARG A 218 21.07 9.53 11.65
N SER A 219 21.65 9.78 12.83
CA SER A 219 22.69 8.99 13.50
C SER A 219 22.93 9.60 14.89
N ARG A 220 23.41 8.80 15.85
CA ARG A 220 23.91 9.31 17.14
C ARG A 220 25.31 9.93 17.06
N HIS A 221 26.04 9.71 15.96
CA HIS A 221 27.40 10.18 15.77
C HIS A 221 27.42 11.60 15.23
N ARG A 222 27.39 12.58 16.14
CA ARG A 222 27.38 14.01 15.81
C ARG A 222 28.48 14.77 16.54
N ASP A 223 29.01 15.80 15.89
CA ASP A 223 29.88 16.80 16.50
C ASP A 223 29.11 17.68 17.50
N PRO A 224 29.79 18.44 18.39
CA PRO A 224 29.13 19.31 19.38
C PRO A 224 28.27 20.45 18.81
N ASP A 225 28.39 20.73 17.51
CA ASP A 225 27.55 21.68 16.76
C ASP A 225 26.29 21.03 16.15
N GLY A 226 26.12 19.72 16.30
CA GLY A 226 25.03 18.93 15.74
C GLY A 226 25.27 18.40 14.31
N SER A 227 26.40 18.76 13.68
CA SER A 227 26.77 18.24 12.36
C SER A 227 27.16 16.75 12.42
N PRO A 228 27.03 15.99 11.31
CA PRO A 228 27.26 14.55 11.33
C PRO A 228 28.76 14.21 11.29
N LEU A 229 29.20 13.33 12.18
CA LEU A 229 30.59 12.87 12.24
C LEU A 229 30.95 12.02 11.00
N TYR A 230 30.01 11.19 10.53
CA TYR A 230 30.16 10.33 9.35
C TYR A 230 29.18 10.72 8.25
N THR A 231 29.57 10.55 6.98
CA THR A 231 28.69 10.73 5.82
C THR A 231 29.14 9.83 4.68
N ASN A 232 28.27 8.93 4.20
CA ASN A 232 28.56 7.99 3.12
C ASN A 232 27.86 8.39 1.81
N ARG A 233 27.98 7.54 0.77
CA ARG A 233 27.47 7.84 -0.59
C ARG A 233 25.96 8.06 -0.63
N LEU A 234 25.20 7.48 0.29
CA LEU A 234 23.73 7.55 0.27
C LEU A 234 23.20 8.97 0.50
N LEU A 235 24.02 9.92 0.96
CA LEU A 235 23.66 11.35 0.97
C LEU A 235 23.41 11.91 -0.44
N LEU A 236 23.90 11.26 -1.49
CA LEU A 236 23.66 11.65 -2.90
C LEU A 236 22.37 11.04 -3.50
N GLU A 237 21.72 10.11 -2.80
CA GLU A 237 20.57 9.36 -3.31
C GLU A 237 19.23 10.11 -3.14
N LYS A 238 18.21 9.71 -3.88
CA LYS A 238 16.85 10.29 -3.74
C LYS A 238 15.93 9.49 -2.83
N SER A 239 16.14 8.19 -2.65
CA SER A 239 15.30 7.37 -1.76
C SER A 239 15.37 7.87 -0.30
N PRO A 240 14.23 8.09 0.36
CA PRO A 240 14.19 8.39 1.80
C PRO A 240 14.83 7.27 2.64
N TYR A 241 14.67 6.00 2.25
CA TYR A 241 15.29 4.86 2.94
C TYR A 241 16.81 4.91 2.85
N LEU A 242 17.38 5.15 1.66
CA LEU A 242 18.83 5.28 1.52
C LEU A 242 19.36 6.49 2.31
N GLN A 243 18.62 7.60 2.31
CA GLN A 243 18.97 8.81 3.05
C GLN A 243 18.88 8.66 4.58
N GLN A 244 18.02 7.77 5.11
CA GLN A 244 18.03 7.40 6.54
C GLN A 244 19.40 6.82 6.96
N HIS A 245 20.10 6.13 6.05
CA HIS A 245 21.40 5.50 6.29
C HIS A 245 22.61 6.38 5.90
N ALA A 246 22.41 7.61 5.42
CA ALA A 246 23.47 8.47 4.88
C ALA A 246 24.56 8.85 5.89
N HIS A 247 24.26 8.77 7.19
CA HIS A 247 25.15 9.20 8.28
C HIS A 247 25.63 8.06 9.20
N ASN A 248 25.32 6.80 8.87
CA ASN A 248 25.90 5.67 9.58
C ASN A 248 27.44 5.60 9.38
N PRO A 249 28.20 5.05 10.34
CA PRO A 249 29.62 4.73 10.22
C PRO A 249 29.92 3.63 9.18
N VAL A 250 28.92 2.90 8.69
CA VAL A 250 29.11 1.99 7.54
C VAL A 250 29.34 2.79 6.26
N ASN A 251 30.35 2.40 5.47
CA ASN A 251 30.69 2.97 4.17
C ASN A 251 29.72 2.45 3.08
N TRP A 252 28.44 2.75 3.23
CA TRP A 252 27.42 2.30 2.29
C TRP A 252 27.66 2.86 0.89
N PHE A 253 27.46 1.99 -0.10
CA PHE A 253 27.25 2.31 -1.50
C PHE A 253 25.76 2.16 -1.86
N PRO A 254 25.22 2.98 -2.78
CA PRO A 254 24.01 2.60 -3.50
C PRO A 254 24.31 1.38 -4.40
N TRP A 255 23.28 0.67 -4.86
CA TRP A 255 23.47 -0.33 -5.90
C TRP A 255 23.96 0.32 -7.20
N GLY A 256 25.04 -0.21 -7.77
CA GLY A 256 25.55 0.22 -9.07
C GLY A 256 27.00 -0.21 -9.33
N PRO A 257 27.53 0.09 -10.52
CA PRO A 257 28.83 -0.40 -10.97
C PRO A 257 30.02 0.09 -10.13
N GLU A 258 29.91 1.22 -9.41
CA GLU A 258 30.98 1.69 -8.50
C GLU A 258 31.25 0.67 -7.39
N ALA A 259 30.20 0.07 -6.81
CA ALA A 259 30.33 -0.86 -5.70
C ALA A 259 30.99 -2.18 -6.12
N PHE A 260 30.54 -2.77 -7.23
CA PHE A 260 31.11 -4.01 -7.76
C PHE A 260 32.53 -3.82 -8.33
N ALA A 261 32.84 -2.64 -8.88
CA ALA A 261 34.20 -2.29 -9.27
C ALA A 261 35.13 -2.17 -8.05
N GLU A 262 34.67 -1.53 -6.97
CA GLU A 262 35.42 -1.45 -5.71
C GLU A 262 35.60 -2.83 -5.05
N ALA A 263 34.59 -3.70 -5.10
CA ALA A 263 34.66 -5.07 -4.58
C ALA A 263 35.77 -5.88 -5.27
N ARG A 264 35.83 -5.85 -6.60
CA ARG A 264 36.94 -6.43 -7.39
C ARG A 264 38.28 -5.76 -7.10
N ARG A 265 38.33 -4.44 -6.91
CA ARG A 265 39.57 -3.69 -6.65
C ARG A 265 40.15 -3.92 -5.25
N LEU A 266 39.29 -4.16 -4.26
CA LEU A 266 39.67 -4.51 -2.89
C LEU A 266 39.86 -6.02 -2.68
N ASP A 267 39.43 -6.84 -3.64
CA ASP A 267 39.34 -8.29 -3.57
C ASP A 267 38.51 -8.78 -2.37
N ARG A 268 37.29 -8.24 -2.24
CA ARG A 268 36.38 -8.47 -1.11
C ARG A 268 34.98 -8.90 -1.54
N PRO A 269 34.31 -9.77 -0.77
CA PRO A 269 32.92 -10.09 -0.99
C PRO A 269 32.02 -8.88 -0.74
N VAL A 270 30.86 -8.88 -1.38
CA VAL A 270 29.82 -7.83 -1.26
C VAL A 270 28.80 -8.26 -0.22
N LEU A 271 28.33 -7.31 0.58
CA LEU A 271 27.19 -7.45 1.48
C LEU A 271 26.10 -6.48 1.03
N VAL A 272 25.00 -7.01 0.48
CA VAL A 272 23.82 -6.23 0.13
C VAL A 272 22.81 -6.28 1.28
N SER A 273 22.30 -5.11 1.68
CA SER A 273 21.25 -4.96 2.68
C SER A 273 20.05 -4.23 2.08
N ILE A 274 18.90 -4.91 2.03
CA ILE A 274 17.68 -4.47 1.33
C ILE A 274 16.57 -4.19 2.35
N GLY A 275 15.85 -3.07 2.17
CA GLY A 275 14.74 -2.65 3.02
C GLY A 275 13.94 -1.51 2.41
N TYR A 276 13.16 -0.80 3.23
CA TYR A 276 12.28 0.31 2.84
C TYR A 276 12.04 1.24 4.05
N ALA A 277 11.57 2.46 3.78
CA ALA A 277 11.66 3.58 4.73
C ALA A 277 10.80 3.47 6.00
N THR A 278 9.70 2.72 5.96
CA THR A 278 8.74 2.50 7.07
C THR A 278 8.89 1.11 7.72
N CYS A 279 9.97 0.39 7.38
CA CYS A 279 10.26 -0.94 7.91
C CYS A 279 10.82 -0.88 9.35
N HIS A 280 9.97 -1.09 10.36
CA HIS A 280 10.36 -1.12 11.78
C HIS A 280 11.61 -2.00 12.04
N TRP A 281 11.61 -3.27 11.63
CA TRP A 281 12.78 -4.16 11.82
C TRP A 281 14.05 -3.71 11.06
N CYS A 282 13.90 -2.91 10.01
CA CYS A 282 15.03 -2.32 9.30
C CYS A 282 15.62 -1.12 10.08
N HIS A 283 14.80 -0.40 10.87
CA HIS A 283 15.25 0.65 11.79
C HIS A 283 15.89 0.06 13.06
N VAL A 284 15.32 -1.02 13.61
CA VAL A 284 15.93 -1.75 14.75
C VAL A 284 17.34 -2.22 14.39
N MET A 285 17.52 -2.84 13.21
CA MET A 285 18.86 -3.22 12.73
C MET A 285 19.77 -2.02 12.39
N GLU A 286 19.18 -0.86 12.09
CA GLU A 286 19.94 0.38 11.89
C GLU A 286 20.58 0.85 13.20
N GLU A 287 19.78 1.06 14.24
CA GLU A 287 20.27 1.56 15.54
C GLU A 287 21.19 0.57 16.27
N GLU A 288 20.82 -0.72 16.27
CA GLU A 288 21.58 -1.76 16.97
C GLU A 288 22.89 -2.14 16.26
N SER A 289 22.88 -2.20 14.93
CA SER A 289 24.01 -2.73 14.15
C SER A 289 24.64 -1.70 13.20
N PHE A 290 23.89 -1.07 12.30
CA PHE A 290 24.50 -0.21 11.27
C PHE A 290 25.02 1.14 11.81
N ASP A 291 24.46 1.66 12.90
CA ASP A 291 24.96 2.83 13.63
C ASP A 291 25.97 2.46 14.73
N SER A 292 26.47 1.22 14.78
CA SER A 292 27.56 0.81 15.68
C SER A 292 28.93 0.94 14.98
N VAL A 293 29.88 1.63 15.63
CA VAL A 293 31.22 1.85 15.09
C VAL A 293 32.01 0.54 14.98
N GLU A 294 31.90 -0.34 15.97
CA GLU A 294 32.58 -1.64 15.99
C GLU A 294 32.09 -2.58 14.88
N VAL A 295 30.77 -2.63 14.67
CA VAL A 295 30.16 -3.38 13.56
C VAL A 295 30.56 -2.76 12.21
N ALA A 296 30.58 -1.44 12.12
CA ALA A 296 31.01 -0.74 10.91
C ALA A 296 32.49 -0.98 10.59
N GLU A 297 33.38 -1.06 11.58
CA GLU A 297 34.78 -1.43 11.37
C GLU A 297 34.91 -2.84 10.79
N LEU A 298 34.14 -3.81 11.31
CA LEU A 298 34.08 -5.17 10.75
C LEU A 298 33.54 -5.17 9.30
N MET A 299 32.46 -4.42 9.02
CA MET A 299 31.90 -4.31 7.67
C MET A 299 32.88 -3.65 6.70
N ASN A 300 33.39 -2.46 7.03
CA ASN A 300 34.23 -1.63 6.16
C ASN A 300 35.63 -2.23 5.91
N SER A 301 36.14 -3.06 6.82
CA SER A 301 37.43 -3.73 6.66
C SER A 301 37.36 -5.04 5.87
N ARG A 302 36.18 -5.66 5.73
CA ARG A 302 36.03 -7.02 5.17
C ARG A 302 35.13 -7.14 3.95
N PHE A 303 34.17 -6.23 3.79
CA PHE A 303 33.15 -6.26 2.73
C PHE A 303 33.13 -4.96 1.92
N VAL A 304 32.44 -4.98 0.79
CA VAL A 304 31.82 -3.77 0.21
C VAL A 304 30.32 -3.81 0.53
N ALA A 305 29.86 -2.81 1.29
CA ALA A 305 28.50 -2.76 1.81
C ALA A 305 27.58 -1.95 0.87
N ILE A 306 26.53 -2.59 0.33
CA ILE A 306 25.54 -1.97 -0.57
C ILE A 306 24.19 -1.87 0.13
N LYS A 307 23.50 -0.74 -0.04
CA LYS A 307 22.15 -0.50 0.49
C LYS A 307 21.14 -0.32 -0.64
N VAL A 308 19.95 -0.93 -0.50
CA VAL A 308 18.91 -0.96 -1.55
C VAL A 308 17.53 -0.66 -0.95
N ASP A 309 16.80 0.28 -1.56
CA ASP A 309 15.37 0.50 -1.33
C ASP A 309 14.57 -0.43 -2.26
N ARG A 310 13.89 -1.43 -1.70
CA ARG A 310 13.09 -2.41 -2.46
C ARG A 310 11.89 -1.79 -3.16
N GLU A 311 11.41 -0.64 -2.71
CA GLU A 311 10.26 0.02 -3.33
C GLU A 311 10.68 0.70 -4.63
N ALA A 312 11.92 1.17 -4.70
CA ALA A 312 12.55 1.69 -5.91
C ALA A 312 13.17 0.58 -6.79
N ARG A 313 13.68 -0.51 -6.20
CA ARG A 313 14.33 -1.64 -6.87
C ARG A 313 13.76 -3.02 -6.47
N PRO A 314 12.48 -3.32 -6.80
CA PRO A 314 11.87 -4.63 -6.57
C PRO A 314 12.51 -5.76 -7.40
N ASP A 315 13.20 -5.40 -8.49
CA ASP A 315 13.96 -6.32 -9.34
C ASP A 315 15.19 -6.93 -8.63
N ILE A 316 15.92 -6.12 -7.88
CA ILE A 316 17.03 -6.58 -7.04
C ILE A 316 16.49 -7.37 -5.83
N ASP A 317 15.42 -6.86 -5.20
CA ASP A 317 14.77 -7.49 -4.06
C ASP A 317 14.30 -8.92 -4.37
N ALA A 318 13.62 -9.12 -5.51
CA ALA A 318 13.11 -10.43 -5.92
C ALA A 318 14.23 -11.47 -6.15
N ILE A 319 15.33 -11.08 -6.81
CA ILE A 319 16.46 -11.98 -7.08
C ILE A 319 17.08 -12.49 -5.77
N TYR A 320 17.34 -11.59 -4.81
CA TYR A 320 18.04 -11.95 -3.57
C TYR A 320 17.12 -12.53 -2.49
N LEU A 321 15.82 -12.22 -2.52
CA LEU A 321 14.82 -12.95 -1.74
C LEU A 321 14.64 -14.39 -2.29
N GLY A 322 14.64 -14.54 -3.63
CA GLY A 322 14.68 -15.84 -4.30
C GLY A 322 15.92 -16.66 -3.93
N ALA A 323 17.10 -16.02 -3.86
CA ALA A 323 18.33 -16.64 -3.37
C ALA A 323 18.19 -17.17 -1.93
N LEU A 324 17.58 -16.37 -1.05
CA LEU A 324 17.36 -16.75 0.35
C LEU A 324 16.42 -17.96 0.48
N HIS A 325 15.33 -18.00 -0.32
CA HIS A 325 14.43 -19.15 -0.38
C HIS A 325 15.09 -20.41 -0.99
N ALA A 326 15.92 -20.26 -2.03
CA ALA A 326 16.66 -21.37 -2.63
C ALA A 326 17.71 -21.97 -1.68
N MET A 327 18.25 -21.17 -0.75
CA MET A 327 19.09 -21.63 0.37
C MET A 327 18.28 -22.23 1.55
N GLY A 328 16.97 -22.43 1.40
CA GLY A 328 16.08 -23.00 2.42
C GLY A 328 15.82 -22.09 3.63
N GLN A 329 16.20 -20.82 3.55
CA GLN A 329 16.03 -19.84 4.62
C GLN A 329 14.66 -19.16 4.55
N ARG A 330 14.22 -18.56 5.66
CA ARG A 330 12.98 -17.76 5.70
C ARG A 330 13.23 -16.37 5.12
N GLY A 331 12.42 -15.99 4.14
CA GLY A 331 12.38 -14.62 3.61
C GLY A 331 11.83 -13.58 4.60
N GLY A 332 12.06 -12.30 4.28
CA GLY A 332 11.60 -11.14 5.05
C GLY A 332 12.61 -9.99 5.01
N TRP A 333 12.25 -8.85 5.61
CA TRP A 333 13.10 -7.65 5.68
C TRP A 333 13.41 -7.26 7.15
N PRO A 334 14.57 -6.66 7.45
CA PRO A 334 15.69 -6.35 6.54
C PRO A 334 16.31 -7.62 5.96
N LEU A 335 16.62 -7.60 4.67
CA LEU A 335 17.18 -8.73 3.92
C LEU A 335 18.68 -8.48 3.74
N ASN A 336 19.52 -9.39 4.21
CA ASN A 336 20.98 -9.24 4.18
C ASN A 336 21.62 -10.44 3.47
N VAL A 337 22.28 -10.20 2.34
CA VAL A 337 22.84 -11.24 1.46
C VAL A 337 24.31 -10.96 1.14
N PHE A 338 25.11 -12.02 1.26
CA PHE A 338 26.54 -12.04 0.96
C PHE A 338 26.76 -12.68 -0.41
N MET A 339 27.56 -12.03 -1.23
CA MET A 339 27.77 -12.39 -2.64
C MET A 339 29.21 -12.12 -3.11
N THR A 340 29.58 -12.74 -4.22
CA THR A 340 30.87 -12.51 -4.90
C THR A 340 30.97 -11.06 -5.42
N PRO A 341 32.17 -10.57 -5.79
CA PRO A 341 32.32 -9.29 -6.49
C PRO A 341 31.54 -9.20 -7.81
N GLU A 342 31.11 -10.33 -8.35
CA GLU A 342 30.31 -10.52 -9.57
C GLU A 342 28.80 -10.47 -9.30
N GLY A 343 28.38 -10.46 -8.03
CA GLY A 343 26.98 -10.40 -7.61
C GLY A 343 26.33 -11.77 -7.38
N GLU A 344 27.07 -12.87 -7.42
CA GLU A 344 26.52 -14.21 -7.22
C GLU A 344 26.35 -14.52 -5.73
N PRO A 345 25.12 -14.79 -5.23
CA PRO A 345 24.87 -14.98 -3.80
C PRO A 345 25.41 -16.33 -3.30
N PHE A 346 25.90 -16.36 -2.06
CA PHE A 346 26.38 -17.59 -1.42
C PHE A 346 25.92 -17.78 0.04
N TYR A 347 25.47 -16.71 0.72
CA TYR A 347 24.87 -16.80 2.05
C TYR A 347 23.90 -15.64 2.29
N GLY A 348 22.94 -15.79 3.21
CA GLY A 348 22.06 -14.70 3.59
C GLY A 348 21.16 -15.00 4.79
N GLY A 349 20.48 -13.97 5.26
CA GLY A 349 19.50 -14.02 6.34
C GLY A 349 18.66 -12.75 6.40
N THR A 350 17.76 -12.67 7.38
CA THR A 350 16.96 -11.46 7.60
C THR A 350 17.60 -10.57 8.68
N TYR A 351 16.94 -10.38 9.83
CA TYR A 351 17.50 -9.66 10.98
C TYR A 351 18.52 -10.52 11.74
N PHE A 352 19.73 -10.00 11.89
CA PHE A 352 20.79 -10.52 12.76
C PHE A 352 20.91 -9.61 14.00
N PRO A 353 20.86 -10.16 15.23
CA PRO A 353 20.93 -9.37 16.45
C PRO A 353 22.33 -8.80 16.73
N PRO A 354 22.47 -7.76 17.58
CA PRO A 354 23.77 -7.23 18.00
C PRO A 354 24.53 -8.18 18.96
N GLN A 355 23.83 -9.12 19.61
CA GLN A 355 24.41 -10.08 20.57
C GLN A 355 23.87 -11.49 20.32
N ASP A 356 24.64 -12.51 20.68
CA ASP A 356 24.24 -13.92 20.55
C ASP A 356 23.03 -14.20 21.45
N GLY A 357 21.91 -14.66 20.87
CA GLY A 357 20.65 -14.78 21.62
C GLY A 357 19.54 -15.49 20.85
N GLY A 358 18.62 -16.13 21.57
CA GLY A 358 17.44 -16.78 20.99
C GLY A 358 17.73 -17.89 19.96
N GLY A 359 18.93 -18.47 19.98
CA GLY A 359 19.39 -19.44 18.96
C GLY A 359 19.90 -18.80 17.66
N ARG A 360 20.15 -17.48 17.63
CA ARG A 360 20.75 -16.76 16.50
C ARG A 360 22.15 -16.24 16.87
N PRO A 361 23.13 -16.31 15.95
CA PRO A 361 24.42 -15.65 16.12
C PRO A 361 24.27 -14.12 16.01
N SER A 362 25.12 -13.40 16.71
CA SER A 362 25.31 -11.96 16.55
C SER A 362 25.80 -11.61 15.15
N PHE A 363 25.45 -10.41 14.68
CA PHE A 363 25.89 -9.93 13.37
C PHE A 363 27.41 -9.83 13.26
N SER A 364 28.12 -9.44 14.33
CA SER A 364 29.60 -9.43 14.40
C SER A 364 30.22 -10.83 14.23
N LEU A 365 29.57 -11.88 14.74
CA LEU A 365 29.99 -13.27 14.53
C LEU A 365 29.74 -13.71 13.08
N VAL A 366 28.57 -13.41 12.52
CA VAL A 366 28.24 -13.71 11.11
C VAL A 366 29.23 -13.02 10.14
N LEU A 367 29.49 -11.72 10.34
CA LEU A 367 30.47 -10.95 9.56
C LEU A 367 31.89 -11.54 9.67
N SER A 368 32.22 -12.19 10.80
CA SER A 368 33.53 -12.79 11.03
C SER A 368 33.68 -14.16 10.36
N GLU A 369 32.76 -15.08 10.60
CA GLU A 369 32.81 -16.41 9.99
C GLU A 369 32.64 -16.35 8.47
N ILE A 370 31.78 -15.47 7.94
CA ILE A 370 31.63 -15.30 6.48
C ILE A 370 32.89 -14.72 5.85
N SER A 371 33.49 -13.67 6.44
CA SER A 371 34.73 -13.09 5.90
C SER A 371 35.90 -14.07 5.95
N LYS A 372 36.02 -14.86 7.03
CA LYS A 372 37.04 -15.88 7.20
C LYS A 372 36.84 -17.00 6.16
N ASN A 373 35.64 -17.58 6.09
CA ASN A 373 35.32 -18.68 5.18
C ASN A 373 35.52 -18.26 3.70
N TYR A 374 35.13 -17.04 3.32
CA TYR A 374 35.39 -16.52 1.97
C TYR A 374 36.88 -16.40 1.65
N SER A 375 37.73 -16.08 2.64
CA SER A 375 39.19 -16.02 2.44
C SER A 375 39.87 -17.40 2.43
N GLU A 376 39.35 -18.37 3.19
CA GLU A 376 39.93 -19.72 3.32
C GLU A 376 39.48 -20.67 2.20
N ASN A 377 38.19 -20.64 1.82
CA ASN A 377 37.55 -21.61 0.91
C ASN A 377 36.98 -20.96 -0.37
N ARG A 378 37.57 -19.83 -0.79
CA ARG A 378 37.07 -18.96 -1.88
C ARG A 378 36.59 -19.70 -3.13
N VAL A 379 37.41 -20.61 -3.66
CA VAL A 379 37.14 -21.31 -4.93
C VAL A 379 35.90 -22.20 -4.84
N GLU A 380 35.66 -22.83 -3.69
CA GLU A 380 34.45 -23.62 -3.45
C GLU A 380 33.22 -22.72 -3.30
N ILE A 381 33.36 -21.58 -2.62
CA ILE A 381 32.28 -20.61 -2.44
C ILE A 381 31.88 -19.98 -3.78
N GLU A 382 32.84 -19.62 -4.64
CA GLU A 382 32.57 -19.08 -5.98
C GLU A 382 31.92 -20.13 -6.88
N GLN A 383 32.38 -21.39 -6.87
CA GLN A 383 31.71 -22.48 -7.61
C GLN A 383 30.27 -22.71 -7.14
N ASN A 384 30.03 -22.72 -5.83
CA ASN A 384 28.68 -22.87 -5.26
C ASN A 384 27.80 -21.64 -5.55
N ALA A 385 28.35 -20.44 -5.57
CA ALA A 385 27.65 -19.21 -5.94
C ALA A 385 27.20 -19.23 -7.40
N SER A 386 28.09 -19.62 -8.34
CA SER A 386 27.74 -19.75 -9.76
C SER A 386 26.70 -20.85 -10.01
N LEU A 387 26.75 -21.96 -9.27
CA LEU A 387 25.72 -23.01 -9.32
C LEU A 387 24.36 -22.50 -8.80
N LEU A 388 24.34 -21.75 -7.70
CA LEU A 388 23.13 -21.13 -7.16
C LEU A 388 22.58 -20.06 -8.12
N ALA A 389 23.44 -19.22 -8.71
CA ALA A 389 23.06 -18.26 -9.73
C ALA A 389 22.42 -18.92 -10.96
N ALA A 390 23.05 -19.98 -11.50
CA ALA A 390 22.54 -20.75 -12.63
C ALA A 390 21.26 -21.57 -12.30
N HIS A 391 20.98 -21.80 -11.02
CA HIS A 391 19.72 -22.37 -10.55
C HIS A 391 18.63 -21.29 -10.43
N LEU A 392 18.93 -20.17 -9.78
CA LEU A 392 18.04 -19.03 -9.58
C LEU A 392 17.54 -18.46 -10.90
N LYS A 393 18.46 -18.24 -11.86
CA LYS A 393 18.09 -17.77 -13.20
C LYS A 393 17.02 -18.64 -13.84
N ARG A 394 17.15 -19.96 -13.70
CA ARG A 394 16.24 -20.97 -14.27
C ARG A 394 14.90 -21.09 -13.54
N ILE A 395 14.83 -20.65 -12.27
CA ILE A 395 13.56 -20.52 -11.54
C ILE A 395 12.88 -19.20 -11.95
N LEU A 396 13.62 -18.09 -11.91
CA LEU A 396 13.09 -16.75 -12.04
C LEU A 396 12.67 -16.42 -13.48
N GLU A 397 13.43 -16.85 -14.50
CA GLU A 397 13.06 -16.67 -15.92
C GLU A 397 12.00 -17.68 -16.40
N GLY A 398 11.72 -18.71 -15.59
CA GLY A 398 10.83 -19.82 -15.94
C GLY A 398 11.42 -20.80 -16.96
N HIS A 399 10.58 -21.73 -17.41
CA HIS A 399 10.86 -22.63 -18.54
C HIS A 399 9.72 -22.50 -19.57
N VAL A 400 9.94 -22.98 -20.79
CA VAL A 400 8.85 -23.24 -21.72
C VAL A 400 8.05 -24.44 -21.19
N GLY A 401 6.79 -24.21 -20.77
CA GLY A 401 5.89 -25.31 -20.40
C GLY A 401 5.63 -26.20 -21.60
N THR A 402 5.87 -27.52 -21.47
CA THR A 402 5.90 -28.43 -22.62
C THR A 402 4.54 -28.99 -23.02
N GLU A 403 3.52 -28.87 -22.18
CA GLU A 403 2.12 -29.24 -22.48
C GLU A 403 1.18 -28.34 -21.69
N SER A 404 0.06 -27.93 -22.31
CA SER A 404 -0.93 -27.05 -21.68
C SER A 404 -2.00 -27.86 -20.97
N ALA A 405 -1.88 -28.04 -19.65
CA ALA A 405 -3.01 -28.39 -18.82
C ALA A 405 -4.09 -27.30 -18.94
N LEU A 406 -5.33 -27.67 -19.26
CA LEU A 406 -6.44 -26.72 -19.32
C LEU A 406 -6.80 -26.26 -17.91
N LEU A 407 -6.39 -25.05 -17.55
CA LEU A 407 -6.89 -24.35 -16.36
C LEU A 407 -8.41 -24.25 -16.45
N GLY A 408 -9.11 -24.52 -15.36
CA GLY A 408 -10.58 -24.56 -15.31
C GLY A 408 -11.10 -24.95 -13.93
N GLU A 409 -12.23 -25.65 -13.88
CA GLU A 409 -12.92 -25.98 -12.62
C GLU A 409 -12.05 -26.71 -11.58
N ASP A 410 -11.22 -27.66 -11.98
CA ASP A 410 -10.33 -28.38 -11.05
C ASP A 410 -9.29 -27.45 -10.39
N SER A 411 -8.76 -26.49 -11.15
CA SER A 411 -7.82 -25.47 -10.63
C SER A 411 -8.50 -24.55 -9.62
N LEU A 412 -9.73 -24.12 -9.93
CA LEU A 412 -10.56 -23.28 -9.06
C LEU A 412 -10.94 -24.05 -7.77
N ALA A 413 -11.43 -25.28 -7.89
CA ALA A 413 -11.77 -26.15 -6.76
C ALA A 413 -10.55 -26.46 -5.87
N SER A 414 -9.36 -26.62 -6.47
CA SER A 414 -8.09 -26.77 -5.74
C SER A 414 -7.74 -25.51 -4.93
N ALA A 415 -7.90 -24.31 -5.51
CA ALA A 415 -7.66 -23.03 -4.84
C ALA A 415 -8.66 -22.75 -3.71
N ILE A 416 -9.97 -22.89 -3.97
CA ILE A 416 -11.02 -22.72 -2.96
C ILE A 416 -10.85 -23.77 -1.84
N GLY A 417 -10.58 -25.02 -2.19
CA GLY A 417 -10.28 -26.09 -1.26
C GLY A 417 -9.03 -25.82 -0.41
N HIS A 418 -8.01 -25.12 -0.93
CA HIS A 418 -6.89 -24.62 -0.13
C HIS A 418 -7.37 -23.59 0.90
N PHE A 419 -8.06 -22.54 0.47
CA PHE A 419 -8.53 -21.49 1.38
C PHE A 419 -9.47 -22.03 2.47
N ALA A 420 -10.39 -22.92 2.13
CA ALA A 420 -11.29 -23.57 3.09
C ALA A 420 -10.56 -24.42 4.17
N ARG A 421 -9.31 -24.86 3.91
CA ARG A 421 -8.44 -25.57 4.86
C ARG A 421 -7.56 -24.66 5.70
N VAL A 422 -7.12 -23.51 5.18
CA VAL A 422 -6.18 -22.59 5.87
C VAL A 422 -6.86 -21.38 6.54
N ALA A 423 -8.15 -21.17 6.26
CA ALA A 423 -8.92 -20.08 6.86
C ALA A 423 -9.22 -20.30 8.36
N ASP A 424 -9.12 -19.22 9.13
CA ASP A 424 -9.51 -19.18 10.53
C ASP A 424 -11.03 -19.01 10.66
N ARG A 425 -11.71 -20.05 11.14
CA ARG A 425 -13.18 -20.07 11.28
C ARG A 425 -13.70 -19.38 12.55
N GLU A 426 -12.83 -18.78 13.37
CA GLU A 426 -13.21 -17.98 14.54
C GLU A 426 -12.94 -16.48 14.32
N TRP A 427 -11.77 -16.11 13.80
CA TRP A 427 -11.32 -14.72 13.61
C TRP A 427 -11.12 -14.30 12.15
N GLY A 428 -11.28 -15.19 11.18
CA GLY A 428 -11.15 -14.87 9.76
C GLY A 428 -9.71 -14.64 9.30
N GLY A 429 -9.55 -14.46 7.99
CA GLY A 429 -8.24 -14.50 7.32
C GLY A 429 -7.60 -15.88 7.37
N VAL A 430 -6.30 -15.93 7.08
CA VAL A 430 -5.52 -17.18 6.94
C VAL A 430 -4.63 -17.40 8.17
N GLY A 431 -4.50 -18.65 8.61
CA GLY A 431 -3.63 -19.05 9.73
C GLY A 431 -4.10 -18.59 11.11
N SER A 432 -3.39 -19.00 12.16
CA SER A 432 -3.79 -18.83 13.58
C SER A 432 -2.83 -17.98 14.43
N GLY A 433 -1.85 -17.32 13.80
CA GLY A 433 -0.91 -16.42 14.46
C GLY A 433 -1.09 -14.97 13.99
N THR A 434 0.02 -14.32 13.66
CA THR A 434 0.09 -13.01 12.99
C THR A 434 -0.80 -12.96 11.74
N LYS A 435 -1.64 -11.91 11.62
CA LYS A 435 -2.65 -11.75 10.56
C LYS A 435 -2.29 -10.62 9.61
N PHE A 436 -2.06 -10.97 8.34
CA PHE A 436 -1.99 -9.99 7.25
C PHE A 436 -3.38 -9.82 6.62
N PRO A 437 -3.81 -8.58 6.28
CA PRO A 437 -5.11 -8.28 5.69
C PRO A 437 -5.15 -8.59 4.18
N SER A 438 -4.66 -9.79 3.81
CA SER A 438 -4.59 -10.22 2.42
C SER A 438 -5.98 -10.29 1.80
N SER A 439 -6.22 -9.39 0.85
CA SER A 439 -7.49 -9.19 0.16
C SER A 439 -7.57 -9.96 -1.15
N LEU A 440 -6.45 -10.45 -1.68
CA LEU A 440 -6.38 -11.16 -2.96
C LEU A 440 -7.18 -12.49 -2.99
N PRO A 441 -7.30 -13.27 -1.90
CA PRO A 441 -8.23 -14.40 -1.89
C PRO A 441 -9.72 -14.01 -1.93
N ILE A 442 -10.07 -12.76 -1.60
CA ILE A 442 -11.47 -12.36 -1.36
C ILE A 442 -12.26 -12.27 -2.67
N GLY A 443 -11.73 -11.65 -3.72
CA GLY A 443 -12.43 -11.53 -5.00
C GLY A 443 -12.62 -12.89 -5.69
N LEU A 444 -11.67 -13.82 -5.54
CA LEU A 444 -11.80 -15.22 -5.96
C LEU A 444 -12.88 -15.97 -5.16
N LEU A 445 -12.86 -15.88 -3.83
CA LEU A 445 -13.87 -16.52 -2.96
C LEU A 445 -15.29 -15.98 -3.24
N LEU A 446 -15.42 -14.67 -3.51
CA LEU A 446 -16.70 -14.05 -3.91
C LEU A 446 -17.16 -14.53 -5.29
N ARG A 447 -16.25 -14.63 -6.27
CA ARG A 447 -16.57 -15.15 -7.61
C ARG A 447 -17.02 -16.60 -7.59
N GLU A 448 -16.28 -17.48 -6.92
CA GLU A 448 -16.64 -18.90 -6.87
C GLU A 448 -17.92 -19.15 -6.09
N SER A 449 -18.19 -18.38 -5.02
CA SER A 449 -19.51 -18.39 -4.36
C SER A 449 -20.63 -17.98 -5.33
N ARG A 450 -20.43 -16.92 -6.12
CA ARG A 450 -21.39 -16.49 -7.15
C ARG A 450 -21.57 -17.54 -8.26
N ARG A 451 -20.49 -18.19 -8.71
CA ARG A 451 -20.48 -19.13 -9.84
C ARG A 451 -21.09 -20.49 -9.47
N THR A 452 -20.74 -21.03 -8.32
CA THR A 452 -21.16 -22.37 -7.86
C THR A 452 -22.45 -22.36 -7.02
N GLY A 453 -22.77 -21.23 -6.37
CA GLY A 453 -23.83 -21.14 -5.37
C GLY A 453 -23.44 -21.63 -3.97
N ASP A 454 -22.17 -22.00 -3.72
CA ASP A 454 -21.69 -22.34 -2.38
C ASP A 454 -21.61 -21.09 -1.48
N GLU A 455 -22.13 -21.21 -0.25
CA GLU A 455 -22.10 -20.14 0.75
C GLU A 455 -20.85 -20.17 1.66
N ASP A 456 -20.08 -21.26 1.75
CA ASP A 456 -18.88 -21.31 2.62
C ASP A 456 -17.81 -20.28 2.22
N PRO A 457 -17.45 -20.09 0.93
CA PRO A 457 -16.52 -19.04 0.52
C PRO A 457 -17.00 -17.64 0.91
N LEU A 458 -18.29 -17.34 0.74
CA LEU A 458 -18.89 -16.07 1.14
C LEU A 458 -18.95 -15.89 2.66
N ALA A 459 -19.18 -16.97 3.42
CA ALA A 459 -19.13 -16.96 4.87
C ALA A 459 -17.72 -16.65 5.40
N LEU A 460 -16.68 -17.25 4.80
CA LEU A 460 -15.28 -16.97 5.11
C LEU A 460 -14.89 -15.52 4.77
N VAL A 461 -15.33 -14.99 3.63
CA VAL A 461 -15.14 -13.57 3.27
C VAL A 461 -15.80 -12.64 4.28
N LYS A 462 -17.09 -12.87 4.60
CA LYS A 462 -17.85 -12.05 5.55
C LYS A 462 -17.23 -12.08 6.95
N LEU A 463 -16.82 -13.27 7.42
CA LEU A 463 -16.11 -13.40 8.71
C LEU A 463 -14.82 -12.57 8.70
N THR A 464 -14.01 -12.70 7.66
CA THR A 464 -12.72 -11.99 7.52
C THR A 464 -12.92 -10.47 7.52
N LEU A 465 -13.82 -9.96 6.69
CA LEU A 465 -14.07 -8.53 6.56
C LEU A 465 -14.77 -7.91 7.78
N ASP A 466 -15.70 -8.62 8.43
CA ASP A 466 -16.32 -8.17 9.69
C ASP A 466 -15.30 -8.11 10.83
N ARG A 467 -14.40 -9.10 10.93
CA ARG A 467 -13.35 -9.17 11.95
C ARG A 467 -12.26 -8.11 11.72
N MET A 468 -11.80 -7.93 10.49
CA MET A 468 -10.90 -6.83 10.12
C MET A 468 -11.50 -5.45 10.43
N ALA A 469 -12.76 -5.20 10.05
CA ALA A 469 -13.42 -3.92 10.29
C ALA A 469 -13.65 -3.62 11.78
N ALA A 470 -13.78 -4.66 12.61
CA ALA A 470 -13.90 -4.56 14.06
C ALA A 470 -12.55 -4.44 14.78
N GLY A 471 -11.50 -5.07 14.26
CA GLY A 471 -10.17 -5.13 14.89
C GLY A 471 -9.48 -3.78 15.06
N GLY A 472 -8.38 -3.77 15.83
CA GLY A 472 -7.49 -2.63 15.98
C GLY A 472 -6.60 -2.38 14.76
N ILE A 473 -6.55 -3.32 13.81
CA ILE A 473 -5.97 -3.11 12.47
C ILE A 473 -6.69 -2.02 11.65
N HIS A 474 -7.94 -1.70 11.99
CA HIS A 474 -8.70 -0.60 11.38
C HIS A 474 -8.61 0.67 12.25
N ASP A 475 -8.27 1.82 11.67
CA ASP A 475 -8.19 3.08 12.42
C ASP A 475 -9.59 3.67 12.68
N HIS A 476 -10.19 3.30 13.81
CA HIS A 476 -11.55 3.70 14.21
C HIS A 476 -11.78 5.20 14.44
N LEU A 477 -10.76 6.07 14.28
CA LEU A 477 -10.89 7.52 14.35
C LEU A 477 -10.79 8.20 12.98
N ALA A 478 -9.92 7.69 12.11
CA ALA A 478 -9.51 8.37 10.87
C ALA A 478 -9.76 7.55 9.59
N GLY A 479 -9.99 6.24 9.72
CA GLY A 479 -10.08 5.31 8.60
C GLY A 479 -8.73 4.87 8.05
N GLY A 480 -8.79 3.96 7.08
CA GLY A 480 -7.62 3.20 6.60
C GLY A 480 -7.21 2.08 7.55
N PHE A 481 -6.47 1.12 6.99
CA PHE A 481 -5.96 -0.06 7.67
C PHE A 481 -4.46 0.03 7.89
N HIS A 482 -4.04 -0.50 9.04
CA HIS A 482 -2.65 -0.81 9.38
C HIS A 482 -2.20 -2.11 8.71
N ARG A 483 -0.90 -2.27 8.49
CA ARG A 483 -0.34 -3.28 7.58
C ARG A 483 -0.60 -4.72 7.99
N TYR A 484 -0.49 -5.06 9.27
CA TYR A 484 -0.78 -6.40 9.79
C TYR A 484 -0.99 -6.38 11.30
N ALA A 485 -1.63 -7.42 11.86
CA ALA A 485 -1.77 -7.61 13.30
C ALA A 485 -0.83 -8.72 13.80
N THR A 486 -0.22 -8.49 14.96
CA THR A 486 0.66 -9.44 15.63
C THR A 486 -0.07 -10.68 16.15
N ASP A 487 -1.37 -10.53 16.44
CA ASP A 487 -2.24 -11.52 17.09
C ASP A 487 -3.41 -11.98 16.17
N PRO A 488 -4.00 -13.17 16.44
CA PRO A 488 -5.06 -13.71 15.58
C PRO A 488 -6.39 -12.95 15.64
N ARG A 489 -6.64 -12.08 16.63
CA ARG A 489 -7.91 -11.35 16.78
C ARG A 489 -7.94 -10.03 16.02
N TRP A 490 -6.90 -9.71 15.25
CA TRP A 490 -6.71 -8.41 14.58
C TRP A 490 -6.62 -7.21 15.54
N LEU A 491 -6.17 -7.43 16.79
CA LEU A 491 -6.26 -6.45 17.88
C LEU A 491 -5.06 -5.51 17.97
N VAL A 492 -3.83 -6.04 17.89
CA VAL A 492 -2.59 -5.28 18.05
C VAL A 492 -1.87 -5.19 16.69
N PRO A 493 -2.03 -4.09 15.95
CA PRO A 493 -1.34 -3.90 14.67
C PRO A 493 0.14 -3.59 14.86
N HIS A 494 0.93 -3.86 13.81
CA HIS A 494 2.06 -2.98 13.50
C HIS A 494 1.52 -1.76 12.78
N PHE A 495 1.85 -0.55 13.25
CA PHE A 495 1.02 0.64 13.00
C PHE A 495 1.27 1.33 11.65
N GLU A 496 2.22 0.84 10.87
CA GLU A 496 2.47 1.23 9.48
C GLU A 496 1.19 1.16 8.63
N LYS A 497 0.98 2.13 7.73
CA LYS A 497 -0.12 2.11 6.74
C LYS A 497 0.43 2.25 5.32
N MET A 498 0.22 1.23 4.49
CA MET A 498 0.68 1.23 3.09
C MET A 498 -0.44 1.63 2.12
N LEU A 499 -0.10 2.35 1.06
CA LEU A 499 -1.04 2.73 0.00
C LEU A 499 -1.66 1.50 -0.68
N TYR A 500 -0.85 0.50 -1.00
CA TYR A 500 -1.30 -0.70 -1.73
C TYR A 500 -2.22 -1.59 -0.89
N ASP A 501 -1.91 -1.81 0.39
CA ASP A 501 -2.79 -2.56 1.30
C ASP A 501 -4.16 -1.88 1.38
N ASN A 502 -4.18 -0.55 1.52
CA ASN A 502 -5.42 0.22 1.57
C ASN A 502 -6.19 0.21 0.23
N ALA A 503 -5.51 0.17 -0.93
CA ALA A 503 -6.17 0.03 -2.23
C ALA A 503 -6.87 -1.32 -2.39
N LEU A 504 -6.15 -2.42 -2.11
CA LEU A 504 -6.67 -3.79 -2.27
C LEU A 504 -7.78 -4.09 -1.24
N ILE A 505 -7.62 -3.61 0.00
CA ILE A 505 -8.67 -3.71 1.03
C ILE A 505 -9.93 -2.90 0.63
N ALA A 506 -9.77 -1.72 0.03
CA ALA A 506 -10.91 -0.95 -0.48
C ALA A 506 -11.67 -1.73 -1.58
N VAL A 507 -10.97 -2.37 -2.52
CA VAL A 507 -11.57 -3.25 -3.53
C VAL A 507 -12.33 -4.42 -2.87
N ALA A 508 -11.74 -5.10 -1.89
CA ALA A 508 -12.41 -6.20 -1.19
C ALA A 508 -13.70 -5.78 -0.46
N TYR A 509 -13.71 -4.61 0.20
CA TYR A 509 -14.94 -4.06 0.81
C TYR A 509 -15.96 -3.58 -0.24
N LEU A 510 -15.52 -3.13 -1.42
CA LEU A 510 -16.40 -2.78 -2.53
C LEU A 510 -17.12 -4.02 -3.09
N GLU A 511 -16.37 -5.08 -3.40
CA GLU A 511 -16.94 -6.32 -3.93
C GLU A 511 -17.85 -7.00 -2.91
N ALA A 512 -17.45 -7.06 -1.64
CA ALA A 512 -18.32 -7.59 -0.58
C ALA A 512 -19.60 -6.75 -0.40
N TYR A 513 -19.55 -5.42 -0.59
CA TYR A 513 -20.75 -4.59 -0.63
C TYR A 513 -21.68 -4.97 -1.79
N GLN A 514 -21.14 -5.14 -3.01
CA GLN A 514 -21.94 -5.52 -4.18
C GLN A 514 -22.49 -6.96 -4.09
N ALA A 515 -21.75 -7.87 -3.46
CA ALA A 515 -22.14 -9.28 -3.32
C ALA A 515 -23.19 -9.50 -2.22
N THR A 516 -23.16 -8.72 -1.14
CA THR A 516 -24.06 -8.89 0.02
C THR A 516 -25.15 -7.83 0.15
N GLY A 517 -24.99 -6.66 -0.48
CA GLY A 517 -25.79 -5.47 -0.23
C GLY A 517 -25.56 -4.81 1.14
N ASP A 518 -24.63 -5.29 1.97
CA ASP A 518 -24.44 -4.78 3.33
C ASP A 518 -23.72 -3.42 3.32
N ALA A 519 -24.49 -2.36 3.62
CA ALA A 519 -24.02 -0.98 3.69
C ALA A 519 -22.90 -0.75 4.74
N ARG A 520 -22.63 -1.70 5.65
CA ARG A 520 -21.45 -1.65 6.53
C ARG A 520 -20.15 -1.68 5.73
N TYR A 521 -20.05 -2.53 4.70
CA TYR A 521 -18.85 -2.62 3.86
C TYR A 521 -18.63 -1.34 3.06
N ALA A 522 -19.70 -0.76 2.50
CA ALA A 522 -19.68 0.56 1.86
C ALA A 522 -19.35 1.73 2.83
N SER A 523 -19.44 1.53 4.15
CA SER A 523 -19.02 2.50 5.17
C SER A 523 -17.53 2.37 5.49
N VAL A 524 -17.00 1.14 5.56
CA VAL A 524 -15.56 0.89 5.73
C VAL A 524 -14.77 1.35 4.52
N LEU A 525 -15.23 1.02 3.30
CA LEU A 525 -14.69 1.50 2.02
C LEU A 525 -14.51 3.03 2.01
N ARG A 526 -15.55 3.78 2.39
CA ARG A 526 -15.47 5.25 2.53
C ARG A 526 -14.41 5.67 3.53
N GLY A 527 -14.33 5.02 4.68
CA GLY A 527 -13.30 5.30 5.69
C GLY A 527 -11.87 5.14 5.15
N VAL A 528 -11.62 4.12 4.32
CA VAL A 528 -10.32 3.91 3.67
C VAL A 528 -10.01 5.02 2.66
N LEU A 529 -10.92 5.29 1.73
CA LEU A 529 -10.71 6.32 0.70
C LEU A 529 -10.64 7.73 1.29
N ASP A 530 -11.43 8.04 2.31
CA ASP A 530 -11.43 9.34 3.01
C ASP A 530 -10.18 9.55 3.87
N TYR A 531 -9.48 8.47 4.27
CA TYR A 531 -8.12 8.54 4.83
C TYR A 531 -7.12 8.93 3.73
N VAL A 532 -7.13 8.24 2.58
CA VAL A 532 -6.19 8.48 1.48
C VAL A 532 -6.30 9.91 0.96
N LEU A 533 -7.52 10.41 0.70
CA LEU A 533 -7.78 11.80 0.27
C LEU A 533 -7.26 12.88 1.23
N ARG A 534 -7.07 12.55 2.50
CA ARG A 534 -6.82 13.51 3.58
C ARG A 534 -5.38 13.48 4.09
N GLU A 535 -4.76 12.30 4.10
CA GLU A 535 -3.45 12.05 4.72
C GLU A 535 -2.40 11.53 3.73
N MET A 536 -2.81 10.97 2.57
CA MET A 536 -1.91 10.34 1.60
C MET A 536 -1.89 11.00 0.20
N THR A 537 -2.64 12.07 -0.03
CA THR A 537 -2.68 12.76 -1.34
C THR A 537 -1.71 13.95 -1.38
N ASP A 538 -0.93 14.07 -2.46
CA ASP A 538 -0.10 15.23 -2.78
C ASP A 538 -0.93 16.38 -3.38
N SER A 539 -0.41 17.60 -3.22
CA SER A 539 -0.81 18.82 -3.91
C SER A 539 -0.91 18.72 -5.45
N GLY A 540 -0.14 17.84 -6.09
CA GLY A 540 -0.22 17.53 -7.53
C GLY A 540 -1.26 16.47 -7.91
N GLY A 541 -1.92 15.82 -6.95
CA GLY A 541 -2.98 14.82 -7.16
C GLY A 541 -2.56 13.36 -6.96
N GLY A 542 -1.26 13.03 -7.10
CA GLY A 542 -0.76 11.67 -6.85
C GLY A 542 -0.80 11.26 -5.37
N PHE A 543 -0.66 9.96 -5.10
CA PHE A 543 -0.72 9.37 -3.77
C PHE A 543 0.65 8.89 -3.25
N TYR A 544 0.96 9.28 -2.02
CA TYR A 544 2.16 8.91 -1.26
C TYR A 544 2.18 7.42 -0.88
N SER A 545 3.37 6.84 -0.71
CA SER A 545 3.54 5.39 -0.61
C SER A 545 3.15 4.79 0.75
N ALA A 546 3.54 5.41 1.86
CA ALA A 546 3.38 4.84 3.20
C ALA A 546 3.33 5.87 4.33
N THR A 547 2.76 5.47 5.47
CA THR A 547 2.92 6.12 6.79
C THR A 547 3.63 5.16 7.74
N ASP A 548 4.63 5.64 8.47
CA ASP A 548 5.44 4.88 9.42
C ASP A 548 4.63 4.37 10.62
N ALA A 549 5.14 3.34 11.30
CA ALA A 549 4.55 2.81 12.52
C ALA A 549 4.92 3.62 13.78
N ASP A 550 6.13 4.18 13.75
CA ASP A 550 6.81 4.85 14.84
C ASP A 550 6.41 6.33 14.97
N SER A 551 6.33 6.83 16.21
CA SER A 551 6.00 8.24 16.48
C SER A 551 6.66 8.74 17.76
N LEU A 552 7.01 10.03 17.80
CA LEU A 552 7.68 10.61 18.97
C LEU A 552 6.74 10.73 20.17
N THR A 553 7.16 10.19 21.32
CA THR A 553 6.51 10.38 22.61
C THR A 553 6.75 11.82 23.13
N PRO A 554 6.02 12.27 24.17
CA PRO A 554 6.32 13.52 24.86
C PRO A 554 7.72 13.57 25.54
N GLY A 555 8.41 12.43 25.66
CA GLY A 555 9.81 12.36 26.09
C GLY A 555 10.82 12.61 24.97
N GLY A 556 10.41 12.54 23.71
CA GLY A 556 11.28 12.60 22.53
C GLY A 556 11.85 11.24 22.09
N GLU A 557 11.38 10.15 22.69
CA GLU A 557 11.68 8.76 22.32
C GLU A 557 10.76 8.33 21.16
N SER A 558 11.20 7.38 20.33
CA SER A 558 10.36 6.78 19.27
C SER A 558 9.59 5.59 19.84
N GLU A 559 8.26 5.56 19.68
CA GLU A 559 7.38 4.48 20.15
C GLU A 559 6.42 4.07 19.02
N GLU A 560 6.42 2.78 18.65
CA GLU A 560 5.46 2.22 17.70
C GLU A 560 4.03 2.38 18.24
N GLY A 561 3.15 2.98 17.44
CA GLY A 561 1.73 3.08 17.78
C GLY A 561 1.36 4.13 18.83
N TYR A 562 2.30 4.87 19.43
CA TYR A 562 2.00 5.92 20.41
C TYR A 562 0.94 6.92 19.90
N PHE A 563 1.12 7.40 18.66
CA PHE A 563 0.19 8.30 17.99
C PHE A 563 -1.25 7.78 17.98
N PHE A 564 -1.44 6.49 17.70
CA PHE A 564 -2.76 5.88 17.48
C PHE A 564 -3.46 5.42 18.76
N THR A 565 -2.71 5.04 19.79
CA THR A 565 -3.20 4.39 21.01
C THR A 565 -3.54 5.35 22.16
N TRP A 566 -4.31 4.87 23.15
CA TRP A 566 -4.85 5.71 24.23
C TRP A 566 -4.81 5.04 25.61
N THR A 567 -4.43 5.78 26.66
CA THR A 567 -4.76 5.35 28.03
C THR A 567 -6.21 5.70 28.37
N LEU A 568 -6.84 4.95 29.28
CA LEU A 568 -8.19 5.28 29.73
C LEU A 568 -8.22 6.62 30.52
N GLU A 569 -7.09 7.02 31.12
CA GLU A 569 -6.95 8.34 31.76
C GLU A 569 -6.91 9.48 30.72
N GLU A 570 -6.21 9.33 29.59
CA GLU A 570 -6.23 10.30 28.48
C GLU A 570 -7.68 10.50 27.98
N VAL A 571 -8.42 9.41 27.73
CA VAL A 571 -9.81 9.44 27.26
C VAL A 571 -10.74 10.07 28.30
N ARG A 572 -10.58 9.76 29.59
CA ARG A 572 -11.34 10.38 30.69
C ARG A 572 -11.04 11.87 30.84
N SER A 573 -9.79 12.27 30.69
CA SER A 573 -9.33 13.66 30.85
C SER A 573 -9.82 14.54 29.70
N LEU A 574 -9.74 14.04 28.46
CA LEU A 574 -10.25 14.71 27.28
C LEU A 574 -11.78 14.78 27.28
N LEU A 575 -12.47 13.64 27.44
CA LEU A 575 -13.92 13.58 27.22
C LEU A 575 -14.74 13.96 28.46
N GLY A 576 -14.13 13.93 29.65
CA GLY A 576 -14.82 13.96 30.94
C GLY A 576 -15.48 12.62 31.27
N ALA A 577 -15.65 12.30 32.56
CA ALA A 577 -16.14 10.98 32.99
C ALA A 577 -17.47 10.54 32.32
N LYS A 578 -18.42 11.48 32.10
CA LYS A 578 -19.66 11.19 31.37
C LYS A 578 -19.43 10.93 29.88
N GLY A 579 -18.52 11.66 29.23
CA GLY A 579 -18.22 11.48 27.80
C GLY A 579 -17.41 10.22 27.51
N ALA A 580 -16.52 9.81 28.43
CA ALA A 580 -15.68 8.64 28.28
C ALA A 580 -16.43 7.30 28.36
N ARG A 581 -17.62 7.26 28.98
CA ARG A 581 -18.38 6.00 29.18
C ARG A 581 -18.72 5.26 27.88
N VAL A 582 -19.02 6.01 26.82
CA VAL A 582 -19.45 5.47 25.51
C VAL A 582 -18.27 4.80 24.79
N PRO A 583 -17.14 5.49 24.52
CA PRO A 583 -15.97 4.83 23.95
C PRO A 583 -15.39 3.76 24.89
N ALA A 584 -15.45 3.91 26.21
CA ALA A 584 -14.93 2.89 27.13
C ALA A 584 -15.67 1.54 27.00
N VAL A 585 -17.01 1.56 26.92
CA VAL A 585 -17.81 0.33 26.76
C VAL A 585 -17.83 -0.19 25.32
N PHE A 586 -17.75 0.69 24.32
CA PHE A 586 -17.74 0.30 22.91
C PHE A 586 -16.38 -0.26 22.45
N TYR A 587 -15.28 0.35 22.91
CA TYR A 587 -13.91 -0.03 22.54
C TYR A 587 -13.18 -0.90 23.58
N GLY A 588 -13.89 -1.42 24.59
CA GLY A 588 -13.31 -2.31 25.61
C GLY A 588 -12.16 -1.70 26.42
N LEU A 589 -12.14 -0.38 26.62
CA LEU A 589 -10.96 0.32 27.15
C LEU A 589 -10.65 -0.09 28.60
N LEU A 590 -9.42 -0.57 28.81
CA LEU A 590 -8.90 -1.03 30.10
C LEU A 590 -8.08 0.07 30.79
N GLU A 591 -8.03 0.02 32.13
CA GLU A 591 -7.13 0.86 32.94
C GLU A 591 -5.65 0.64 32.58
N ARG A 592 -5.30 -0.60 32.20
CA ARG A 592 -4.03 -0.98 31.57
C ARG A 592 -4.35 -1.79 30.33
N GLY A 593 -4.18 -1.19 29.15
CA GLY A 593 -4.42 -1.83 27.85
C GLY A 593 -3.32 -2.83 27.46
N PRO A 594 -3.53 -3.59 26.36
CA PRO A 594 -2.65 -4.71 25.99
C PRO A 594 -1.28 -4.29 25.44
N LEU A 595 -1.16 -3.12 24.80
CA LEU A 595 0.11 -2.61 24.27
C LEU A 595 0.79 -1.75 25.34
N GLU A 596 1.64 -2.38 26.16
CA GLU A 596 2.42 -1.80 27.27
C GLU A 596 1.61 -1.10 28.39
N GLY A 597 0.29 -1.02 28.25
CA GLY A 597 -0.64 -0.29 29.11
C GLY A 597 -1.52 0.69 28.35
N ARG A 598 -1.21 0.98 27.09
CA ARG A 598 -2.04 1.74 26.15
C ARG A 598 -3.07 0.80 25.48
N ASN A 599 -4.23 1.35 25.13
CA ASN A 599 -5.31 0.64 24.45
C ASN A 599 -5.28 0.92 22.94
N VAL A 600 -5.42 -0.13 22.15
CA VAL A 600 -5.78 -0.03 20.73
C VAL A 600 -7.30 0.02 20.63
N LEU A 601 -7.84 0.96 19.84
CA LEU A 601 -9.29 1.07 19.65
C LEU A 601 -9.77 -0.06 18.73
N HIS A 602 -10.72 -0.87 19.18
CA HIS A 602 -11.30 -2.01 18.46
C HIS A 602 -12.75 -2.22 18.92
N ILE A 603 -13.65 -2.74 18.10
CA ILE A 603 -15.05 -2.94 18.46
C ILE A 603 -15.22 -4.20 19.32
N GLU A 604 -15.17 -4.02 20.65
CA GLU A 604 -15.41 -5.08 21.64
C GLU A 604 -16.90 -5.39 21.80
N ARG A 605 -17.80 -4.45 21.48
CA ARG A 605 -19.27 -4.63 21.55
C ARG A 605 -19.97 -4.00 20.37
N SER A 606 -21.01 -4.65 19.84
CA SER A 606 -21.82 -4.02 18.79
C SER A 606 -22.48 -2.73 19.30
N PRO A 607 -22.82 -1.77 18.42
CA PRO A 607 -23.54 -0.55 18.81
C PRO A 607 -24.87 -0.82 19.55
N ARG A 608 -25.49 -1.99 19.35
CA ARG A 608 -26.71 -2.41 20.03
C ARG A 608 -26.43 -2.80 21.49
N GLU A 609 -25.40 -3.60 21.73
CA GLU A 609 -25.02 -4.08 23.07
C GLU A 609 -24.37 -2.97 23.90
N ALA A 610 -23.55 -2.13 23.28
CA ALA A 610 -22.97 -0.96 23.92
C ALA A 610 -24.05 0.06 24.33
N ALA A 611 -25.02 0.37 23.45
CA ALA A 611 -26.16 1.22 23.80
C ALA A 611 -27.01 0.62 24.93
N ALA A 612 -27.35 -0.66 24.86
CA ALA A 612 -28.17 -1.35 25.86
C ALA A 612 -27.49 -1.37 27.25
N SER A 613 -26.21 -1.75 27.30
CA SER A 613 -25.43 -1.80 28.55
C SER A 613 -25.14 -0.42 29.16
N LEU A 614 -25.30 0.66 28.39
CA LEU A 614 -25.21 2.06 28.85
C LEU A 614 -26.58 2.71 29.15
N GLY A 615 -27.69 1.98 28.99
CA GLY A 615 -29.05 2.51 29.18
C GLY A 615 -29.47 3.55 28.14
N LEU A 616 -28.95 3.47 26.91
CA LEU A 616 -29.16 4.47 25.86
C LEU A 616 -30.06 3.96 24.73
N THR A 617 -30.78 4.91 24.11
CA THR A 617 -31.34 4.70 22.78
C THR A 617 -30.20 4.66 21.75
N ARG A 618 -30.40 3.94 20.64
CA ARG A 618 -29.39 3.80 19.59
C ARG A 618 -28.91 5.17 19.07
N ALA A 619 -29.82 6.09 18.79
CA ALA A 619 -29.49 7.44 18.33
C ALA A 619 -28.70 8.28 19.36
N ALA A 620 -28.96 8.13 20.66
CA ALA A 620 -28.18 8.82 21.69
C ALA A 620 -26.77 8.23 21.81
N PHE A 621 -26.63 6.91 21.70
CA PHE A 621 -25.34 6.22 21.64
C PHE A 621 -24.52 6.65 20.41
N ASP A 622 -25.11 6.64 19.21
CA ASP A 622 -24.42 7.02 17.97
C ASP A 622 -23.94 8.48 18.03
N LEU A 623 -24.75 9.39 18.58
CA LEU A 623 -24.39 10.81 18.75
C LEU A 623 -23.24 11.01 19.75
N GLU A 624 -23.28 10.35 20.91
CA GLU A 624 -22.19 10.42 21.90
C GLU A 624 -20.90 9.76 21.37
N LEU A 625 -21.00 8.66 20.61
CA LEU A 625 -19.85 8.00 19.99
C LEU A 625 -19.22 8.87 18.88
N ALA A 626 -20.03 9.50 18.01
CA ALA A 626 -19.54 10.42 16.99
C ALA A 626 -18.84 11.65 17.61
N SER A 627 -19.41 12.19 18.70
CA SER A 627 -18.80 13.27 19.48
C SER A 627 -17.46 12.84 20.11
N ALA A 628 -17.40 11.64 20.70
CA ALA A 628 -16.17 11.07 21.25
C ALA A 628 -15.09 10.87 20.16
N ARG A 629 -15.43 10.24 19.03
CA ARG A 629 -14.52 10.04 17.88
C ARG A 629 -13.94 11.36 17.37
N SER A 630 -14.79 12.36 17.15
CA SER A 630 -14.37 13.69 16.67
C SER A 630 -13.39 14.37 17.62
N ARG A 631 -13.64 14.30 18.94
CA ARG A 631 -12.77 14.89 19.96
C ARG A 631 -11.45 14.13 20.14
N LEU A 632 -11.47 12.80 20.06
CA LEU A 632 -10.25 11.98 20.07
C LEU A 632 -9.40 12.20 18.82
N LEU A 633 -10.01 12.25 17.63
CA LEU A 633 -9.32 12.56 16.37
C LEU A 633 -8.69 13.96 16.40
N THR A 634 -9.39 14.94 16.97
CA THR A 634 -8.85 16.30 17.16
C THR A 634 -7.61 16.27 18.04
N ALA A 635 -7.70 15.68 19.24
CA ALA A 635 -6.57 15.57 20.15
C ALA A 635 -5.42 14.69 19.62
N ARG A 636 -5.68 13.77 18.69
CA ARG A 636 -4.65 12.99 18.00
C ARG A 636 -3.80 13.84 17.06
N ARG A 637 -4.41 14.83 16.39
CA ARG A 637 -3.70 15.73 15.44
C ARG A 637 -2.74 16.70 16.13
N ASP A 638 -2.86 16.88 17.45
CA ASP A 638 -1.95 17.68 18.27
C ASP A 638 -0.74 16.85 18.78
N ARG A 639 -0.67 15.54 18.50
CA ARG A 639 0.48 14.66 18.79
C ARG A 639 1.51 14.73 17.65
N PRO A 640 2.81 14.44 17.91
CA PRO A 640 3.77 14.16 16.84
C PRO A 640 3.25 13.01 15.95
N ALA A 641 3.06 13.28 14.67
CA ALA A 641 2.63 12.28 13.70
C ALA A 641 3.81 11.35 13.32
N PRO A 642 3.53 10.10 12.91
CA PRO A 642 4.52 9.26 12.24
C PRO A 642 5.05 9.93 10.97
N ILE A 643 6.23 9.50 10.53
CA ILE A 643 6.80 9.96 9.26
C ILE A 643 5.93 9.44 8.09
N ARG A 644 5.76 10.25 7.06
CA ARG A 644 5.16 9.83 5.78
C ARG A 644 6.28 9.61 4.77
N ASP A 645 6.31 8.48 4.08
CA ASP A 645 7.14 8.35 2.88
C ASP A 645 6.40 9.01 1.72
N GLU A 646 6.97 10.11 1.24
CA GLU A 646 6.39 10.97 0.21
C GLU A 646 6.78 10.56 -1.23
N LYS A 647 7.37 9.37 -1.42
CA LYS A 647 7.47 8.75 -2.75
C LYS A 647 6.08 8.49 -3.30
N ILE A 648 5.87 8.86 -4.56
CA ILE A 648 4.72 8.45 -5.37
C ILE A 648 5.23 7.33 -6.29
N LEU A 649 4.59 6.16 -6.23
CA LEU A 649 4.98 4.94 -6.96
C LEU A 649 3.88 4.56 -7.96
N VAL A 650 4.21 4.39 -9.25
CA VAL A 650 3.22 4.18 -10.32
C VAL A 650 2.34 2.96 -10.04
N ALA A 651 2.91 1.79 -9.77
CA ALA A 651 2.17 0.57 -9.48
C ALA A 651 1.13 0.78 -8.34
N TRP A 652 1.56 1.32 -7.20
CA TRP A 652 0.68 1.48 -6.02
C TRP A 652 -0.38 2.55 -6.25
N ASN A 653 -0.07 3.57 -7.06
CA ASN A 653 -1.06 4.55 -7.50
C ASN A 653 -2.05 3.93 -8.48
N GLY A 654 -1.63 3.04 -9.39
CA GLY A 654 -2.54 2.29 -10.27
C GLY A 654 -3.60 1.53 -9.46
N LEU A 655 -3.19 0.75 -8.46
CA LEU A 655 -4.13 0.07 -7.55
C LEU A 655 -5.09 1.05 -6.86
N MET A 656 -4.60 2.20 -6.39
CA MET A 656 -5.44 3.19 -5.70
C MET A 656 -6.38 3.95 -6.66
N ILE A 657 -5.93 4.26 -7.88
CA ILE A 657 -6.75 4.86 -8.95
C ILE A 657 -7.87 3.90 -9.36
N SER A 658 -7.57 2.61 -9.53
CA SER A 658 -8.60 1.55 -9.70
C SER A 658 -9.61 1.56 -8.55
N ALA A 659 -9.13 1.52 -7.30
CA ALA A 659 -10.00 1.53 -6.12
C ALA A 659 -10.92 2.77 -6.07
N PHE A 660 -10.39 3.97 -6.30
CA PHE A 660 -11.19 5.20 -6.39
C PHE A 660 -12.16 5.20 -7.58
N ALA A 661 -11.73 4.77 -8.77
CA ALA A 661 -12.58 4.73 -9.97
C ALA A 661 -13.76 3.77 -9.77
N ARG A 662 -13.48 2.52 -9.38
CA ARG A 662 -14.49 1.47 -9.10
C ARG A 662 -15.45 1.91 -7.99
N ALA A 663 -14.96 2.50 -6.90
CA ALA A 663 -15.78 3.00 -5.82
C ALA A 663 -16.62 4.22 -6.21
N SER A 664 -16.08 5.15 -7.02
CA SER A 664 -16.82 6.32 -7.51
C SER A 664 -18.06 5.92 -8.32
N PHE A 665 -17.92 4.89 -9.15
CA PHE A 665 -18.99 4.36 -9.97
C PHE A 665 -20.06 3.68 -9.11
N ALA A 666 -19.65 2.73 -8.25
CA ALA A 666 -20.58 1.91 -7.46
C ALA A 666 -21.27 2.65 -6.31
N LEU A 667 -20.59 3.62 -5.68
CA LEU A 667 -21.15 4.43 -4.59
C LEU A 667 -21.87 5.71 -5.06
N ASP A 668 -21.75 6.07 -6.35
CA ASP A 668 -22.21 7.33 -6.94
C ASP A 668 -21.58 8.57 -6.26
N GLU A 669 -20.25 8.54 -6.07
CA GLU A 669 -19.50 9.63 -5.41
C GLU A 669 -18.47 10.28 -6.35
N PRO A 670 -18.85 11.37 -7.06
CA PRO A 670 -17.99 12.04 -8.04
C PRO A 670 -16.61 12.49 -7.52
N ARG A 671 -16.51 12.80 -6.22
CA ARG A 671 -15.25 13.19 -5.57
C ARG A 671 -14.15 12.12 -5.65
N TYR A 672 -14.54 10.84 -5.70
CA TYR A 672 -13.61 9.72 -5.88
C TYR A 672 -13.18 9.61 -7.36
N LEU A 673 -14.06 9.93 -8.31
CA LEU A 673 -13.68 9.98 -9.72
C LEU A 673 -12.70 11.13 -9.99
N THR A 674 -12.92 12.31 -9.39
CA THR A 674 -11.97 13.43 -9.45
C THR A 674 -10.58 13.01 -8.96
N ALA A 675 -10.47 12.40 -7.77
CA ALA A 675 -9.18 11.96 -7.24
C ALA A 675 -8.50 10.87 -8.10
N ALA A 676 -9.26 9.95 -8.69
CA ALA A 676 -8.73 8.96 -9.62
C ALA A 676 -8.16 9.61 -10.91
N VAL A 677 -8.87 10.60 -11.45
CA VAL A 677 -8.44 11.36 -12.65
C VAL A 677 -7.24 12.24 -12.34
N ASP A 678 -7.25 13.00 -11.23
CA ASP A 678 -6.16 13.89 -10.84
C ASP A 678 -4.84 13.11 -10.63
N ALA A 679 -4.91 11.93 -9.99
CA ALA A 679 -3.75 11.05 -9.80
C ALA A 679 -3.27 10.39 -11.12
N ALA A 680 -4.18 10.05 -12.04
CA ALA A 680 -3.83 9.49 -13.34
C ALA A 680 -3.17 10.55 -14.26
N ASP A 681 -3.75 11.75 -14.33
CA ASP A 681 -3.18 12.89 -15.06
C ASP A 681 -1.84 13.34 -14.42
N PHE A 682 -1.65 13.22 -13.09
CA PHE A 682 -0.34 13.43 -12.44
C PHE A 682 0.73 12.46 -12.95
N ILE A 683 0.44 11.16 -13.03
CA ILE A 683 1.39 10.14 -13.53
C ILE A 683 1.74 10.42 -14.98
N LEU A 684 0.73 10.64 -15.82
CA LEU A 684 0.93 10.91 -17.25
C LEU A 684 1.67 12.23 -17.50
N GLY A 685 1.47 13.25 -16.68
CA GLY A 685 2.14 14.55 -16.80
C GLY A 685 3.54 14.63 -16.18
N SER A 686 3.82 13.85 -15.13
CA SER A 686 5.04 13.98 -14.32
C SER A 686 6.01 12.80 -14.43
N MET A 687 5.50 11.61 -14.72
CA MET A 687 6.24 10.33 -14.60
C MET A 687 6.42 9.60 -15.92
N LEU A 688 5.72 10.00 -16.98
CA LEU A 688 5.97 9.57 -18.35
C LEU A 688 7.03 10.48 -19.01
N ARG A 689 8.09 9.91 -19.60
CA ARG A 689 9.06 10.62 -20.44
C ARG A 689 9.45 9.76 -21.63
N GLU A 690 9.50 10.34 -22.83
CA GLU A 690 9.91 9.63 -24.05
C GLU A 690 9.14 8.29 -24.21
N ASP A 691 7.83 8.35 -23.94
CA ASP A 691 6.87 7.23 -23.94
C ASP A 691 7.15 6.07 -22.97
N ARG A 692 8.12 6.20 -22.05
CA ARG A 692 8.41 5.23 -20.99
C ARG A 692 8.12 5.80 -19.59
N LEU A 693 7.41 5.02 -18.78
CA LEU A 693 7.19 5.31 -17.38
C LEU A 693 8.50 5.30 -16.58
N HIS A 694 8.60 6.24 -15.65
CA HIS A 694 9.54 6.24 -14.53
C HIS A 694 8.78 5.83 -13.27
N ARG A 695 9.36 4.97 -12.44
CA ARG A 695 8.63 4.32 -11.33
C ARG A 695 8.33 5.23 -10.14
N VAL A 696 9.29 6.07 -9.76
CA VAL A 696 9.26 6.84 -8.51
C VAL A 696 9.17 8.32 -8.87
N SER A 697 8.30 9.07 -8.21
CA SER A 697 8.36 10.53 -8.15
C SER A 697 8.53 10.95 -6.70
N LEU A 698 9.43 11.89 -6.45
CA LEU A 698 9.65 12.47 -5.12
C LEU A 698 9.94 13.96 -5.29
N ALA A 699 9.25 14.82 -4.52
CA ALA A 699 9.29 16.28 -4.68
C ALA A 699 9.04 16.77 -6.13
N GLY A 700 8.24 16.03 -6.90
CA GLY A 700 7.95 16.29 -8.31
C GLY A 700 8.97 15.76 -9.32
N GLU A 701 10.10 15.19 -8.88
CA GLU A 701 11.14 14.66 -9.77
C GLU A 701 10.99 13.15 -10.00
N ALA A 702 10.59 12.76 -11.21
CA ALA A 702 10.50 11.34 -11.58
C ALA A 702 11.88 10.69 -11.85
N ALA A 703 12.06 9.46 -11.37
CA ALA A 703 13.30 8.68 -11.38
C ALA A 703 13.05 7.16 -11.35
N GLY A 704 14.07 6.39 -11.75
CA GLY A 704 14.07 4.92 -11.76
C GLY A 704 13.28 4.28 -12.92
N PRO A 705 13.70 3.10 -13.42
CA PRO A 705 12.96 2.39 -14.45
C PRO A 705 11.60 1.90 -13.91
N ALA A 706 10.58 1.89 -14.74
CA ALA A 706 9.32 1.21 -14.46
C ALA A 706 9.44 -0.31 -14.69
N PHE A 707 8.72 -1.07 -13.88
CA PHE A 707 8.62 -2.53 -13.96
C PHE A 707 7.24 -2.98 -14.45
N LEU A 708 7.08 -4.28 -14.66
CA LEU A 708 5.83 -4.92 -15.11
C LEU A 708 4.59 -4.45 -14.33
N GLU A 709 4.68 -4.35 -13.00
CA GLU A 709 3.57 -3.89 -12.14
C GLU A 709 3.21 -2.41 -12.37
N ASP A 710 4.18 -1.56 -12.73
CA ASP A 710 3.93 -0.13 -13.00
C ASP A 710 3.10 0.06 -14.28
N TYR A 711 3.25 -0.83 -15.27
CA TYR A 711 2.38 -0.87 -16.45
C TYR A 711 1.07 -1.61 -16.15
N GLY A 712 1.15 -2.85 -15.66
CA GLY A 712 -0.01 -3.72 -15.47
C GLY A 712 -1.09 -3.12 -14.57
N PHE A 713 -0.71 -2.54 -13.42
CA PHE A 713 -1.67 -1.95 -12.49
C PHE A 713 -2.23 -0.61 -12.99
N LEU A 714 -1.46 0.13 -13.82
CA LEU A 714 -1.92 1.38 -14.42
C LEU A 714 -2.87 1.14 -15.62
N ILE A 715 -2.61 0.10 -16.42
CA ILE A 715 -3.53 -0.35 -17.49
C ILE A 715 -4.87 -0.78 -16.89
N ALA A 716 -4.86 -1.55 -15.79
CA ALA A 716 -6.07 -1.91 -15.05
C ALA A 716 -6.81 -0.67 -14.54
N ALA A 717 -6.08 0.29 -13.95
CA ALA A 717 -6.63 1.56 -13.48
C ALA A 717 -7.26 2.41 -14.60
N PHE A 718 -6.65 2.43 -15.79
CA PHE A 718 -7.20 3.08 -16.97
C PHE A 718 -8.48 2.40 -17.49
N ILE A 719 -8.55 1.06 -17.44
CA ILE A 719 -9.77 0.32 -17.78
C ILE A 719 -10.90 0.67 -16.79
N ASP A 720 -10.62 0.68 -15.49
CA ASP A 720 -11.62 1.01 -14.48
C ASP A 720 -12.03 2.50 -14.53
N LEU A 721 -11.10 3.41 -14.83
CA LEU A 721 -11.40 4.82 -15.13
C LEU A 721 -12.30 4.96 -16.36
N TYR A 722 -12.11 4.14 -17.39
CA TYR A 722 -12.96 4.12 -18.58
C TYR A 722 -14.39 3.68 -18.24
N GLU A 723 -14.58 2.59 -17.49
CA GLU A 723 -15.93 2.17 -17.06
C GLU A 723 -16.61 3.24 -16.19
N ALA A 724 -15.87 3.83 -15.25
CA ALA A 724 -16.37 4.82 -14.30
C ALA A 724 -16.74 6.16 -14.96
N SER A 725 -15.93 6.66 -15.90
CA SER A 725 -16.12 7.96 -16.55
C SER A 725 -16.92 7.87 -17.86
N GLY A 726 -16.57 6.93 -18.74
CA GLY A 726 -16.92 6.93 -20.16
C GLY A 726 -16.00 7.77 -21.06
N ASP A 727 -14.87 8.30 -20.54
CA ASP A 727 -13.89 9.10 -21.29
C ASP A 727 -12.94 8.19 -22.10
N PRO A 728 -12.95 8.24 -23.46
CA PRO A 728 -12.14 7.37 -24.31
C PRO A 728 -10.62 7.41 -24.05
N ARG A 729 -10.08 8.52 -23.52
CA ARG A 729 -8.63 8.68 -23.34
C ARG A 729 -8.02 7.53 -22.53
N TRP A 730 -8.80 6.96 -21.60
CA TRP A 730 -8.33 5.95 -20.68
C TRP A 730 -8.20 4.58 -21.34
N VAL A 731 -9.20 4.13 -22.13
CA VAL A 731 -9.07 2.87 -22.88
C VAL A 731 -8.02 2.98 -24.00
N GLU A 732 -7.89 4.15 -24.63
CA GLU A 732 -6.80 4.45 -25.58
C GLU A 732 -5.42 4.38 -24.89
N SER A 733 -5.30 4.91 -23.67
CA SER A 733 -4.09 4.80 -22.85
C SER A 733 -3.81 3.36 -22.39
N ALA A 734 -4.84 2.59 -22.04
CA ALA A 734 -4.70 1.17 -21.68
C ALA A 734 -4.13 0.35 -22.85
N ILE A 735 -4.69 0.53 -24.06
CA ILE A 735 -4.19 -0.12 -25.29
C ILE A 735 -2.74 0.29 -25.58
N ARG A 736 -2.43 1.60 -25.51
CA ARG A 736 -1.07 2.12 -25.74
C ARG A 736 -0.06 1.56 -24.74
N PHE A 737 -0.40 1.47 -23.46
CA PHE A 737 0.51 0.99 -22.42
C PHE A 737 0.65 -0.54 -22.46
N GLN A 738 -0.40 -1.27 -22.83
CA GLN A 738 -0.30 -2.70 -23.14
C GLN A 738 0.68 -2.94 -24.31
N ALA A 739 0.66 -2.11 -25.36
CA ALA A 739 1.64 -2.23 -26.45
C ALA A 739 3.10 -2.01 -26.00
N VAL A 740 3.36 -1.14 -25.01
CA VAL A 740 4.70 -1.00 -24.39
C VAL A 740 5.05 -2.24 -23.55
N GLN A 741 4.05 -2.85 -22.89
CA GLN A 741 4.21 -4.10 -22.15
C GLN A 741 4.55 -5.28 -23.08
N GLU A 742 3.88 -5.39 -24.24
CA GLU A 742 4.21 -6.35 -25.30
C GLU A 742 5.64 -6.16 -25.83
N ALA A 743 6.03 -4.91 -26.10
CA ALA A 743 7.30 -4.61 -26.77
C ALA A 743 8.54 -4.90 -25.91
N HIS A 744 8.48 -4.66 -24.60
CA HIS A 744 9.67 -4.66 -23.74
C HIS A 744 9.67 -5.71 -22.61
N TYR A 745 8.49 -6.15 -22.16
CA TYR A 745 8.36 -6.99 -20.96
C TYR A 745 7.94 -8.42 -21.31
N ALA A 746 7.23 -8.63 -22.43
CA ALA A 746 6.75 -9.95 -22.80
C ALA A 746 7.88 -10.91 -23.21
N ASP A 747 7.74 -12.18 -22.88
CA ASP A 747 8.55 -13.24 -23.46
C ASP A 747 7.87 -13.78 -24.74
N ALA A 748 8.56 -13.67 -25.87
CA ALA A 748 8.10 -14.18 -27.16
C ALA A 748 8.36 -15.69 -27.35
N VAL A 749 9.12 -16.33 -26.47
CA VAL A 749 9.51 -17.75 -26.56
C VAL A 749 8.89 -18.56 -25.41
N GLY A 750 9.10 -18.14 -24.17
CA GLY A 750 8.63 -18.84 -22.97
C GLY A 750 7.34 -18.31 -22.36
N GLY A 751 6.65 -17.35 -23.01
CA GLY A 751 5.37 -16.81 -22.57
C GLY A 751 5.38 -16.01 -21.25
N GLY A 752 4.26 -15.36 -20.95
CA GLY A 752 4.16 -14.39 -19.84
C GLY A 752 5.04 -13.16 -20.04
N TYR A 753 5.30 -12.44 -18.94
CA TYR A 753 6.09 -11.21 -18.90
C TYR A 753 7.14 -11.23 -17.81
N PHE A 754 8.30 -10.65 -18.11
CA PHE A 754 9.37 -10.33 -17.17
C PHE A 754 9.06 -9.04 -16.38
N ARG A 755 9.54 -8.95 -15.13
CA ARG A 755 9.47 -7.76 -14.27
C ARG A 755 10.22 -6.57 -14.90
N THR A 756 11.41 -6.81 -15.42
CA THR A 756 12.29 -5.80 -16.03
C THR A 756 12.05 -5.73 -17.54
N ALA A 757 12.27 -4.55 -18.13
CA ALA A 757 12.33 -4.39 -19.59
C ALA A 757 13.57 -5.09 -20.18
N ASP A 758 13.53 -5.39 -21.48
CA ASP A 758 14.60 -6.02 -22.24
C ASP A 758 15.83 -5.09 -22.44
N ASP A 759 15.58 -3.78 -22.47
CA ASP A 759 16.58 -2.70 -22.51
C ASP A 759 17.09 -2.25 -21.12
N GLY A 760 16.68 -2.94 -20.04
CA GLY A 760 17.00 -2.60 -18.66
C GLY A 760 18.43 -2.95 -18.19
N GLU A 761 18.70 -2.69 -16.91
CA GLU A 761 19.95 -3.12 -16.25
C GLU A 761 20.09 -4.65 -16.26
N ARG A 762 21.26 -5.15 -16.67
CA ARG A 762 21.55 -6.59 -16.71
C ARG A 762 21.88 -7.11 -15.31
N LEU A 763 20.85 -7.64 -14.65
CA LEU A 763 20.96 -8.37 -13.38
C LEU A 763 21.19 -9.88 -13.60
N LEU A 764 21.30 -10.64 -12.50
CA LEU A 764 21.55 -12.08 -12.48
C LEU A 764 20.51 -12.90 -13.26
N ALA A 765 19.25 -12.43 -13.25
CA ALA A 765 18.10 -13.04 -13.92
C ALA A 765 17.03 -11.97 -14.22
N ARG A 766 16.15 -12.22 -15.19
CA ARG A 766 14.87 -11.49 -15.33
C ARG A 766 13.74 -12.31 -14.71
N GLU A 767 13.22 -11.90 -13.55
CA GLU A 767 12.07 -12.61 -12.95
C GLU A 767 10.80 -12.47 -13.80
N LYS A 768 10.03 -13.55 -13.96
CA LYS A 768 8.62 -13.55 -14.36
C LYS A 768 7.73 -13.74 -13.12
N PRO A 769 7.24 -12.67 -12.46
CA PRO A 769 6.50 -12.81 -11.22
C PRO A 769 5.09 -13.35 -11.46
N ILE A 770 4.76 -14.47 -10.82
CA ILE A 770 3.46 -15.18 -10.93
C ILE A 770 2.75 -15.36 -9.58
N SER A 771 3.50 -15.58 -8.50
CA SER A 771 2.95 -15.67 -7.16
C SER A 771 2.47 -14.29 -6.68
N ASP A 772 1.21 -14.20 -6.28
CA ASP A 772 0.66 -13.10 -5.53
C ASP A 772 1.24 -13.09 -4.09
N GLY A 773 1.35 -11.91 -3.49
CA GLY A 773 1.91 -11.72 -2.15
C GLY A 773 1.20 -10.61 -1.38
N ALA A 774 1.95 -9.58 -0.96
CA ALA A 774 1.36 -8.33 -0.47
C ALA A 774 0.82 -7.43 -1.62
N LEU A 775 1.15 -7.80 -2.86
CA LEU A 775 0.65 -7.23 -4.12
C LEU A 775 0.20 -8.41 -5.00
N PRO A 776 -0.78 -8.25 -5.90
CA PRO A 776 -0.98 -9.22 -6.97
C PRO A 776 0.26 -9.27 -7.87
N SER A 777 0.49 -10.38 -8.57
CA SER A 777 1.64 -10.49 -9.47
C SER A 777 1.43 -9.64 -10.73
N GLY A 778 2.52 -9.13 -11.32
CA GLY A 778 2.47 -8.42 -12.59
C GLY A 778 1.88 -9.25 -13.74
N ASN A 779 2.06 -10.59 -13.71
CA ASN A 779 1.43 -11.48 -14.70
C ASN A 779 -0.06 -11.73 -14.41
N SER A 780 -0.48 -11.78 -13.14
CA SER A 780 -1.89 -11.94 -12.74
C SER A 780 -2.75 -10.79 -13.29
N VAL A 781 -2.33 -9.53 -13.04
CA VAL A 781 -3.05 -8.35 -13.52
C VAL A 781 -2.91 -8.20 -15.05
N ALA A 782 -1.78 -8.59 -15.65
CA ALA A 782 -1.66 -8.64 -17.10
C ALA A 782 -2.66 -9.61 -17.75
N ALA A 783 -2.92 -10.78 -17.14
CA ALA A 783 -3.94 -11.71 -17.61
C ALA A 783 -5.35 -11.09 -17.60
N ALA A 784 -5.69 -10.35 -16.54
CA ALA A 784 -6.94 -9.62 -16.44
C ALA A 784 -7.05 -8.50 -17.51
N ASN A 785 -5.96 -7.74 -17.72
CA ASN A 785 -5.90 -6.70 -18.76
C ASN A 785 -6.10 -7.27 -20.17
N LEU A 786 -5.38 -8.34 -20.53
CA LEU A 786 -5.52 -9.01 -21.82
C LEU A 786 -6.95 -9.49 -22.08
N SER A 787 -7.58 -10.11 -21.07
CA SER A 787 -8.97 -10.57 -21.13
C SER A 787 -9.94 -9.42 -21.39
N LYS A 788 -9.84 -8.33 -20.61
CA LYS A 788 -10.69 -7.13 -20.79
C LYS A 788 -10.42 -6.41 -22.12
N LEU A 789 -9.15 -6.25 -22.53
CA LEU A 789 -8.77 -5.58 -23.78
C LEU A 789 -9.20 -6.38 -25.01
N SER A 790 -9.13 -7.70 -24.99
CA SER A 790 -9.75 -8.57 -26.00
C SER A 790 -11.26 -8.28 -26.10
N ALA A 791 -11.98 -8.29 -24.97
CA ALA A 791 -13.41 -8.04 -24.95
C ALA A 791 -13.78 -6.65 -25.49
N PHE A 792 -13.00 -5.60 -25.24
CA PHE A 792 -13.20 -4.27 -25.84
C PHE A 792 -12.88 -4.20 -27.35
N THR A 793 -11.70 -4.66 -27.76
CA THR A 793 -11.13 -4.41 -29.11
C THR A 793 -11.56 -5.42 -30.17
N GLY A 794 -11.72 -6.70 -29.81
CA GLY A 794 -11.89 -7.80 -30.74
C GLY A 794 -10.59 -8.36 -31.32
N GLU A 795 -9.43 -7.95 -30.83
CA GLU A 795 -8.13 -8.38 -31.35
C GLU A 795 -7.69 -9.72 -30.74
N GLY A 796 -7.62 -10.76 -31.58
CA GLY A 796 -7.26 -12.12 -31.17
C GLY A 796 -5.88 -12.25 -30.53
N ALA A 797 -4.94 -11.37 -30.88
CA ALA A 797 -3.58 -11.32 -30.32
C ALA A 797 -3.56 -11.22 -28.79
N TYR A 798 -4.56 -10.57 -28.17
CA TYR A 798 -4.67 -10.51 -26.70
C TYR A 798 -5.03 -11.87 -26.08
N LEU A 799 -5.84 -12.68 -26.77
CA LEU A 799 -6.17 -14.05 -26.34
C LEU A 799 -5.02 -15.03 -26.61
N GLU A 800 -4.32 -14.87 -27.73
CA GLU A 800 -3.09 -15.62 -28.05
C GLU A 800 -2.03 -15.38 -26.97
N ARG A 801 -1.78 -14.12 -26.61
CA ARG A 801 -0.87 -13.75 -25.50
C ARG A 801 -1.34 -14.29 -24.16
N LEU A 802 -2.64 -14.27 -23.87
CA LEU A 802 -3.21 -14.83 -22.64
C LEU A 802 -3.02 -16.37 -22.56
N GLY A 803 -3.20 -17.07 -23.68
CA GLY A 803 -2.89 -18.50 -23.78
C GLY A 803 -1.41 -18.80 -23.52
N LEU A 804 -0.50 -18.03 -24.13
CA LEU A 804 0.95 -18.14 -23.88
C LEU A 804 1.32 -17.84 -22.41
N LEU A 805 0.61 -16.91 -21.75
CA LEU A 805 0.80 -16.63 -20.32
C LEU A 805 0.35 -17.80 -19.45
N TYR A 806 -0.81 -18.40 -19.71
CA TYR A 806 -1.25 -19.60 -18.99
C TYR A 806 -0.29 -20.78 -19.22
N SER A 807 0.19 -21.00 -20.44
CA SER A 807 1.17 -22.06 -20.75
C SER A 807 2.52 -21.85 -20.06
N ALA A 808 2.97 -20.60 -19.88
CA ALA A 808 4.21 -20.27 -19.17
C ALA A 808 4.19 -20.65 -17.67
N PHE A 809 2.99 -20.77 -17.08
CA PHE A 809 2.81 -20.97 -15.64
C PHE A 809 2.00 -22.24 -15.28
N ALA A 810 1.73 -23.12 -16.24
CA ALA A 810 0.90 -24.32 -16.04
C ALA A 810 1.35 -25.16 -14.82
N ASP A 811 2.65 -25.51 -14.71
CA ASP A 811 3.25 -26.20 -13.55
C ASP A 811 2.97 -25.53 -12.19
N HIS A 812 2.93 -24.19 -12.16
CA HIS A 812 2.68 -23.43 -10.93
C HIS A 812 1.19 -23.43 -10.57
N LEU A 813 0.33 -23.29 -11.58
CA LEU A 813 -1.12 -23.18 -11.43
C LEU A 813 -1.79 -24.55 -11.23
N GLU A 814 -1.17 -25.66 -11.67
CA GLU A 814 -1.55 -27.02 -11.28
C GLU A 814 -1.26 -27.26 -9.79
N ARG A 815 -0.03 -26.95 -9.34
CA ARG A 815 0.46 -27.32 -8.01
C ARG A 815 0.03 -26.39 -6.89
N THR A 816 -0.10 -25.09 -7.19
CA THR A 816 -0.34 -24.02 -6.20
C THR A 816 -1.26 -22.91 -6.74
N PRO A 817 -2.46 -23.20 -7.29
CA PRO A 817 -3.33 -22.17 -7.88
C PRO A 817 -3.76 -21.08 -6.88
N SER A 818 -3.87 -21.40 -5.58
CA SER A 818 -4.15 -20.42 -4.53
C SER A 818 -3.04 -19.37 -4.34
N ALA A 819 -1.83 -19.61 -4.85
CA ALA A 819 -0.75 -18.63 -4.86
C ALA A 819 -0.86 -17.59 -5.99
N SER A 820 -1.78 -17.78 -6.95
CA SER A 820 -2.10 -16.82 -8.02
C SER A 820 -3.60 -16.53 -8.04
N SER A 821 -4.14 -16.08 -6.90
CA SER A 821 -5.57 -15.81 -6.72
C SER A 821 -6.11 -14.81 -7.75
N GLU A 822 -5.38 -13.72 -8.02
CA GLU A 822 -5.77 -12.69 -9.01
C GLU A 822 -5.83 -13.27 -10.44
N LEU A 823 -4.98 -14.25 -10.77
CA LEU A 823 -5.05 -14.95 -12.06
C LEU A 823 -6.21 -15.96 -12.09
N MET A 824 -6.48 -16.65 -10.98
CA MET A 824 -7.64 -17.52 -10.83
C MET A 824 -8.98 -16.75 -10.91
N GLU A 825 -9.01 -15.47 -10.58
CA GLU A 825 -10.18 -14.61 -10.86
C GLU A 825 -10.46 -14.52 -12.36
N VAL A 826 -9.43 -14.41 -13.21
CA VAL A 826 -9.58 -14.38 -14.69
C VAL A 826 -10.08 -15.73 -15.23
N VAL A 827 -9.67 -16.85 -14.61
CA VAL A 827 -10.19 -18.18 -14.95
C VAL A 827 -11.65 -18.31 -14.52
N SER A 828 -12.00 -17.90 -13.30
CA SER A 828 -13.39 -17.92 -12.80
C SER A 828 -14.32 -17.02 -13.63
N ASP A 829 -13.88 -15.81 -14.00
CA ASP A 829 -14.63 -14.89 -14.86
C ASP A 829 -14.79 -15.42 -16.30
N ARG A 830 -13.90 -16.30 -16.76
CA ARG A 830 -14.04 -17.05 -18.04
C ARG A 830 -15.06 -18.16 -17.93
N GLU A 831 -14.97 -19.03 -16.91
CA GLU A 831 -15.94 -20.12 -16.68
C GLU A 831 -17.35 -19.59 -16.38
N ALA A 832 -17.47 -18.38 -15.83
CA ALA A 832 -18.74 -17.71 -15.59
C ALA A 832 -19.32 -16.96 -16.82
N GLY A 833 -18.61 -16.96 -17.96
CA GLY A 833 -18.95 -16.23 -19.19
C GLY A 833 -18.65 -14.74 -19.10
N LEU A 834 -17.63 -14.25 -19.81
CA LEU A 834 -17.24 -12.83 -19.79
C LEU A 834 -18.25 -11.98 -20.57
N ARG A 835 -19.02 -11.12 -19.87
CA ARG A 835 -20.09 -10.33 -20.50
C ARG A 835 -19.58 -9.01 -21.09
N GLU A 836 -19.82 -8.83 -22.38
CA GLU A 836 -19.67 -7.59 -23.13
C GLU A 836 -20.90 -6.68 -22.90
N VAL A 837 -20.79 -5.69 -22.01
CA VAL A 837 -21.87 -4.74 -21.74
C VAL A 837 -21.63 -3.42 -22.46
N VAL A 838 -22.60 -2.96 -23.26
CA VAL A 838 -22.57 -1.63 -23.87
C VAL A 838 -23.83 -0.86 -23.55
N LEU A 839 -23.68 0.33 -22.97
CA LEU A 839 -24.74 1.33 -22.83
C LEU A 839 -24.57 2.40 -23.91
N VAL A 840 -25.57 2.50 -24.80
CA VAL A 840 -25.67 3.59 -25.77
C VAL A 840 -26.72 4.59 -25.28
N GLU A 841 -26.26 5.79 -24.89
CA GLU A 841 -27.13 6.93 -24.60
C GLU A 841 -27.77 7.45 -25.90
N GLY A 842 -29.09 7.60 -25.89
CA GLY A 842 -29.85 8.18 -26.99
C GLY A 842 -29.89 9.72 -26.97
N PRO A 843 -30.40 10.36 -28.04
CA PRO A 843 -30.42 11.81 -28.18
C PRO A 843 -31.33 12.47 -27.14
N GLY A 844 -30.73 13.01 -26.07
CA GLY A 844 -31.41 13.59 -24.92
C GLY A 844 -31.01 12.97 -23.57
N GLY A 845 -30.33 11.81 -23.56
CA GLY A 845 -29.80 11.20 -22.34
C GLY A 845 -30.86 10.66 -21.38
N GLU A 846 -32.07 10.32 -21.87
CA GLU A 846 -33.12 9.71 -21.06
C GLU A 846 -32.64 8.43 -20.35
N ASN A 847 -33.27 8.11 -19.23
CA ASN A 847 -33.13 6.89 -18.40
C ASN A 847 -31.70 6.45 -17.99
N LEU A 848 -30.63 7.18 -18.31
CA LEU A 848 -29.23 6.77 -18.05
C LEU A 848 -28.98 6.37 -16.60
N ALA A 849 -29.34 7.22 -15.63
CA ALA A 849 -29.13 6.93 -14.20
C ALA A 849 -29.86 5.66 -13.73
N ALA A 850 -31.02 5.35 -14.33
CA ALA A 850 -31.77 4.13 -14.04
C ALA A 850 -31.10 2.90 -14.69
N MET A 851 -30.55 3.04 -15.90
CA MET A 851 -29.78 1.96 -16.57
C MET A 851 -28.43 1.72 -15.88
N LEU A 852 -27.81 2.73 -15.26
CA LEU A 852 -26.58 2.56 -14.48
C LEU A 852 -26.83 1.85 -13.13
N ALA A 853 -27.99 2.02 -12.51
CA ALA A 853 -28.26 1.51 -11.17
C ALA A 853 -28.02 -0.02 -11.00
N PRO A 854 -28.43 -0.92 -11.93
CA PRO A 854 -28.05 -2.33 -11.90
C PRO A 854 -26.53 -2.57 -11.83
N LEU A 855 -25.75 -1.90 -12.68
CA LEU A 855 -24.28 -2.09 -12.79
C LEU A 855 -23.52 -1.65 -11.53
N ARG A 856 -24.12 -0.76 -10.73
CA ARG A 856 -23.53 -0.21 -9.50
C ARG A 856 -23.69 -1.13 -8.30
N VAL A 857 -24.84 -1.78 -8.18
CA VAL A 857 -25.21 -2.58 -6.98
C VAL A 857 -25.14 -4.08 -7.18
N ALA A 858 -24.99 -4.57 -8.42
CA ALA A 858 -24.85 -6.00 -8.71
C ALA A 858 -23.39 -6.44 -8.68
N PHE A 859 -23.08 -7.51 -7.95
CA PHE A 859 -21.82 -8.23 -8.13
C PHE A 859 -21.87 -9.04 -9.43
N ALA A 860 -21.25 -8.48 -10.47
CA ALA A 860 -21.04 -9.09 -11.77
C ALA A 860 -19.61 -8.76 -12.22
N PRO A 861 -18.58 -9.42 -11.64
CA PRO A 861 -17.18 -9.16 -11.94
C PRO A 861 -16.79 -9.61 -13.36
N ASN A 862 -17.43 -10.67 -13.85
CA ASN A 862 -17.31 -11.21 -15.20
C ASN A 862 -17.99 -10.32 -16.26
N ARG A 863 -17.56 -9.05 -16.36
CA ARG A 863 -18.04 -8.10 -17.38
C ARG A 863 -17.00 -7.05 -17.77
N VAL A 864 -17.13 -6.53 -18.99
CA VAL A 864 -16.59 -5.23 -19.41
C VAL A 864 -17.73 -4.26 -19.72
N LEU A 865 -17.55 -2.97 -19.43
CA LEU A 865 -18.55 -1.92 -19.66
C LEU A 865 -18.04 -0.83 -20.61
N VAL A 866 -18.66 -0.71 -21.78
CA VAL A 866 -18.59 0.50 -22.59
C VAL A 866 -19.79 1.40 -22.33
N ARG A 867 -19.52 2.69 -22.10
CA ARG A 867 -20.52 3.76 -22.10
C ARG A 867 -20.22 4.70 -23.26
N THR A 868 -21.23 4.99 -24.07
CA THR A 868 -21.10 5.85 -25.26
C THR A 868 -22.43 6.55 -25.57
N ARG A 869 -22.40 7.53 -26.47
CA ARG A 869 -23.57 8.29 -26.92
C ARG A 869 -23.68 8.24 -28.44
N GLU A 870 -24.90 8.10 -28.93
CA GLU A 870 -25.23 8.04 -30.35
C GLU A 870 -24.70 9.27 -31.13
N GLY A 871 -24.15 9.04 -32.32
CA GLY A 871 -23.41 10.03 -33.13
C GLY A 871 -21.89 9.90 -32.99
N ALA A 872 -21.16 11.00 -33.17
CA ALA A 872 -19.71 11.02 -33.39
C ALA A 872 -18.85 10.30 -32.32
N LEU A 873 -19.28 10.23 -31.06
CA LEU A 873 -18.55 9.49 -30.01
C LEU A 873 -18.61 7.97 -30.24
N LEU A 874 -19.81 7.44 -30.55
CA LEU A 874 -20.02 6.06 -30.93
C LEU A 874 -19.29 5.71 -32.24
N GLU A 875 -19.32 6.61 -33.22
CA GLU A 875 -18.61 6.45 -34.51
C GLU A 875 -17.08 6.41 -34.32
N SER A 876 -16.54 7.30 -33.49
CA SER A 876 -15.11 7.31 -33.15
C SER A 876 -14.70 6.03 -32.41
N LEU A 877 -15.44 5.66 -31.36
CA LEU A 877 -15.16 4.43 -30.58
C LEU A 877 -15.32 3.15 -31.41
N ALA A 878 -16.16 3.14 -32.45
CA ALA A 878 -16.31 1.98 -33.33
C ALA A 878 -15.07 1.68 -34.18
N SER A 879 -14.13 2.62 -34.30
CA SER A 879 -12.82 2.36 -34.94
C SER A 879 -11.96 1.45 -34.05
N THR A 880 -11.66 1.88 -32.82
CA THR A 880 -10.80 1.19 -31.85
C THR A 880 -11.46 -0.01 -31.16
N LEU A 881 -12.75 0.09 -30.81
CA LEU A 881 -13.44 -0.91 -30.00
C LEU A 881 -14.48 -1.66 -30.84
N SER A 882 -14.20 -2.92 -31.25
CA SER A 882 -15.18 -3.70 -32.02
C SER A 882 -16.49 -3.89 -31.28
N ILE A 883 -16.44 -3.93 -29.94
CA ILE A 883 -17.58 -4.14 -29.05
C ILE A 883 -18.74 -3.15 -29.28
N VAL A 884 -18.52 -1.94 -29.80
CA VAL A 884 -19.64 -0.98 -30.05
C VAL A 884 -20.22 -1.03 -31.46
N ARG A 885 -19.61 -1.78 -32.39
CA ARG A 885 -20.00 -1.78 -33.81
C ARG A 885 -21.44 -2.29 -33.99
N GLY A 886 -22.23 -1.57 -34.79
CA GLY A 886 -23.63 -1.90 -35.09
C GLY A 886 -24.65 -1.64 -33.95
N LYS A 887 -24.23 -1.15 -32.79
CA LYS A 887 -25.11 -0.78 -31.68
C LYS A 887 -25.63 0.65 -31.84
N ARG A 888 -26.80 0.95 -31.26
CA ARG A 888 -27.46 2.27 -31.34
C ARG A 888 -28.45 2.47 -30.19
N ALA A 889 -29.01 3.66 -30.03
CA ALA A 889 -30.12 3.86 -29.10
C ALA A 889 -31.44 3.33 -29.69
N ILE A 890 -32.35 2.84 -28.84
CA ILE A 890 -33.68 2.35 -29.22
C ILE A 890 -34.75 3.25 -28.59
N GLY A 891 -35.51 3.93 -29.45
CA GLY A 891 -36.55 4.87 -29.03
C GLY A 891 -36.01 6.12 -28.33
N ALA A 892 -34.83 6.62 -28.75
CA ALA A 892 -34.09 7.74 -28.16
C ALA A 892 -33.65 7.56 -26.68
N LYS A 893 -33.85 6.37 -26.11
CA LYS A 893 -33.55 6.03 -24.71
C LYS A 893 -32.20 5.37 -24.55
N THR A 894 -31.60 5.52 -23.36
CA THR A 894 -30.38 4.78 -23.01
C THR A 894 -30.68 3.29 -23.10
N THR A 895 -29.93 2.62 -23.96
CA THR A 895 -30.16 1.23 -24.38
C THR A 895 -28.96 0.37 -24.00
N ALA A 896 -29.22 -0.70 -23.25
CA ALA A 896 -28.24 -1.70 -22.89
C ALA A 896 -28.21 -2.84 -23.91
N TYR A 897 -27.00 -3.26 -24.24
CA TYR A 897 -26.68 -4.51 -24.91
C TYR A 897 -25.86 -5.34 -23.93
N VAL A 898 -26.30 -6.57 -23.65
CA VAL A 898 -25.50 -7.59 -22.96
C VAL A 898 -25.18 -8.67 -23.97
N CYS A 899 -23.89 -8.90 -24.20
CA CYS A 899 -23.41 -9.88 -25.15
C CYS A 899 -22.36 -10.78 -24.50
N GLU A 900 -22.12 -11.94 -25.12
CA GLU A 900 -21.16 -12.94 -24.69
C GLU A 900 -20.62 -13.61 -25.95
N ASN A 901 -19.29 -13.75 -26.08
CA ASN A 901 -18.64 -14.22 -27.30
C ASN A 901 -19.15 -13.51 -28.57
N ARG A 902 -19.27 -12.17 -28.52
CA ARG A 902 -19.87 -11.28 -29.53
C ARG A 902 -21.36 -11.47 -29.83
N VAL A 903 -22.02 -12.51 -29.30
CA VAL A 903 -23.46 -12.77 -29.50
C VAL A 903 -24.26 -12.00 -28.45
N CYS A 904 -25.19 -11.16 -28.88
CA CYS A 904 -25.97 -10.31 -27.99
C CYS A 904 -27.35 -10.88 -27.68
N GLN A 905 -27.76 -10.78 -26.42
CA GLN A 905 -29.16 -10.88 -26.05
C GLN A 905 -29.96 -9.70 -26.63
N PHE A 906 -31.29 -9.79 -26.64
CA PHE A 906 -32.13 -8.68 -27.09
C PHE A 906 -31.84 -7.39 -26.29
N PRO A 907 -31.56 -6.26 -26.95
CA PRO A 907 -31.24 -5.00 -26.29
C PRO A 907 -32.45 -4.42 -25.56
N THR A 908 -32.21 -3.74 -24.44
CA THR A 908 -33.27 -3.26 -23.54
C THR A 908 -33.04 -1.83 -23.08
N ASN A 909 -34.13 -1.09 -22.85
CA ASN A 909 -34.14 0.20 -22.14
C ASN A 909 -34.92 0.12 -20.81
N ASP A 910 -35.27 -1.09 -20.36
CA ASP A 910 -35.78 -1.39 -19.03
C ASP A 910 -34.64 -1.83 -18.08
N PRO A 911 -34.38 -1.09 -16.98
CA PRO A 911 -33.42 -1.47 -15.94
C PRO A 911 -33.69 -2.82 -15.27
N ALA A 912 -34.95 -3.26 -15.16
CA ALA A 912 -35.29 -4.52 -14.52
C ALA A 912 -34.85 -5.70 -15.41
N LYS A 913 -35.24 -5.70 -16.69
CA LYS A 913 -34.72 -6.66 -17.67
C LYS A 913 -33.20 -6.58 -17.79
N PHE A 914 -32.60 -5.40 -17.82
CA PHE A 914 -31.13 -5.26 -17.88
C PHE A 914 -30.44 -5.94 -16.68
N ARG A 915 -30.99 -5.79 -15.47
CA ARG A 915 -30.48 -6.47 -14.27
C ARG A 915 -30.56 -7.99 -14.37
N GLU A 916 -31.62 -8.53 -14.98
CA GLU A 916 -31.77 -9.97 -15.25
C GLU A 916 -30.65 -10.46 -16.18
N GLN A 917 -30.44 -9.79 -17.31
CA GLN A 917 -29.39 -10.12 -18.29
C GLN A 917 -27.97 -10.03 -17.70
N LEU A 918 -27.73 -9.05 -16.83
CA LEU A 918 -26.46 -8.84 -16.13
C LEU A 918 -26.16 -9.92 -15.07
N LEU A 919 -27.19 -10.57 -14.51
CA LEU A 919 -27.05 -11.53 -13.41
C LEU A 919 -27.14 -13.00 -13.85
N ALA A 920 -27.77 -13.29 -14.99
CA ALA A 920 -27.84 -14.63 -15.56
C ALA A 920 -26.45 -15.29 -15.66
N LEU A 921 -26.35 -16.51 -15.14
CA LEU A 921 -25.18 -17.40 -15.32
C LEU A 921 -25.41 -18.29 -16.55
N PRO A 922 -24.35 -18.81 -17.18
CA PRO A 922 -24.47 -19.94 -18.11
C PRO A 922 -25.10 -21.15 -17.42
N ALA A 923 -25.74 -22.02 -18.20
CA ALA A 923 -26.25 -23.29 -17.68
C ALA A 923 -25.09 -24.28 -17.50
N MET A 924 -24.96 -24.88 -16.31
CA MET A 924 -23.86 -25.78 -15.93
C MET A 924 -23.81 -27.11 -16.74
N ASP A 925 -24.77 -27.35 -17.64
CA ASP A 925 -24.95 -28.62 -18.35
C ASP A 925 -24.35 -28.66 -19.78
N GLU A 926 -23.91 -27.52 -20.34
CA GLU A 926 -23.20 -27.49 -21.62
C GLU A 926 -21.71 -27.17 -21.42
N PRO A 927 -20.78 -28.11 -21.70
CA PRO A 927 -19.35 -27.81 -21.63
C PRO A 927 -18.98 -26.80 -22.72
N LEU A 928 -18.28 -25.72 -22.32
CA LEU A 928 -17.78 -24.70 -23.23
C LEU A 928 -16.96 -25.35 -24.36
N ALA A 929 -17.40 -25.15 -25.60
CA ALA A 929 -16.65 -25.59 -26.77
C ALA A 929 -15.28 -24.88 -26.78
N ALA A 930 -14.21 -25.66 -26.91
CA ALA A 930 -12.85 -25.11 -27.02
C ALA A 930 -12.74 -24.18 -28.25
N PRO A 931 -11.99 -23.07 -28.15
CA PRO A 931 -11.83 -22.08 -29.22
C PRO A 931 -11.03 -22.60 -30.43
#